data_AF-A0A0G2J394-F1
#
_entry.id   AF-A0A0G2J394-F1
#
_cell.length_a   1.000
_cell.length_b   1.000
_cell.length_c   1.000
_cell.angle_alpha   90.00
_cell.angle_beta   90.00
_cell.angle_gamma   90.00
#
_symmetry.space_group_name_H-M   'P 1'
#
loop_
_entity.id
_entity.type
_entity.pdbx_description
1 polymer ?
#
loop_
_entity_poly.entity_id
_entity_poly.type
_entity_poly.pdbx_seq_one_letter_code
_entity_poly.pdbx_strand_id
1 'polypeptide(L)'
;MSGKPQRKGRGSARGARGSAVGHRGGSGSRERRHPIFGQLPEPPRDGGEDVTSGGAEASGASCAGFSDQEIFSYQSHVPQPNNTVQGIENNVDHAVLALKKTSKEAKLPQRPTFGSQGSKVILYANYFELTAKQDLSLYRYKIVLDPDERGRLPIGRKAKQIIRLLIDQEFYEVSDKIVTDFKSTIISSVELEPLQSLPYIVTYRAEDEPTPSANARMYTLSITRSGTLQVGALVDHLSSTHASAIFGGKEEVIQALNIVMGYHPKAAEDIANLGANKHFFINLPDAEKMDLTGGLEVLRGFFSSARAATARILLNVQISHAAFFAEGPLPLVMNNFLQSNRNNLQKLSMFLKSVRVQVTHMRREGSDGRKVLAIRTILGLATIDDGRGVQHRPRVLRTGAGPKDVRFYKEDAATEQSTGGAPAAATGSYVSVYDFFRDSHGMTLKNPNLPVVNIGSRDRPTYLPPDVCIVLPGQAPNVALNTSQTQQMIKFAVRRPALNAKSINTKGAQILGATQPVSSTLAGFGLTVQPGLITVPARVLQGPQVRYRMVGKYPKPTNTIFGSWNMQNNQFSVAKSLKNWACLWIKQQDSRSPWANVEQLSGRALKPFIGQLKQAGMNVDNPRVHVCPDDNERTIEDHIGSILKTTPSPQVIFFILPAVSTIYNRIKYLCDVKWGAHSVCVVASKFAKDMNHQYFANVALKFNLKLGGTNHTLEAPKLGFISDDKTMVVGIDVTHPSPGSSSNAPSVAAIVASVDQNLAQWPADLRIQTARQEMVSGLDDLLRSRLKLWAKHHRSAYPENILIYRDGVSEDEIKPPTPSNNHRRQET
;
A
#
# COMPACT_ATOMS: atom_id res chain seq x y z
N MET A 1 -15.83 2.20 55.62
CA MET A 1 -15.80 0.74 55.81
C MET A 1 -17.22 0.26 56.05
N SER A 2 -17.88 -0.22 54.99
CA SER A 2 -19.21 -0.86 54.97
C SER A 2 -19.52 -1.01 53.48
N GLY A 3 -19.76 -2.22 52.94
CA GLY A 3 -21.03 -2.92 53.05
C GLY A 3 -21.65 -2.95 51.64
N LYS A 4 -21.61 -4.11 50.97
CA LYS A 4 -22.34 -4.37 49.71
C LYS A 4 -23.86 -4.38 49.95
N PRO A 5 -24.65 -4.15 48.89
CA PRO A 5 -25.85 -4.96 48.60
C PRO A 5 -25.83 -5.48 47.14
N GLN A 6 -25.96 -6.78 46.84
CA GLN A 6 -27.20 -7.59 46.65
C GLN A 6 -28.34 -6.89 45.87
N ARG A 7 -28.70 -7.27 44.64
CA ARG A 7 -29.38 -8.49 44.08
C ARG A 7 -30.91 -8.29 43.92
N LYS A 8 -31.43 -8.48 42.70
CA LYS A 8 -32.76 -9.02 42.28
C LYS A 8 -32.87 -8.80 40.74
N GLY A 9 -33.30 -9.71 39.87
CA GLY A 9 -33.83 -11.07 39.97
C GLY A 9 -35.03 -11.27 39.01
N ARG A 10 -35.01 -12.38 38.24
CA ARG A 10 -36.11 -13.07 37.49
C ARG A 10 -36.44 -12.57 36.07
N GLY A 11 -36.69 -13.42 35.06
CA GLY A 11 -36.69 -14.90 34.97
C GLY A 11 -37.43 -15.46 33.72
N SER A 12 -37.11 -16.73 33.39
CA SER A 12 -37.84 -17.73 32.55
C SER A 12 -37.85 -17.54 31.01
N ALA A 13 -37.88 -18.55 30.13
CA ALA A 13 -38.09 -20.01 30.21
C ALA A 13 -37.51 -20.66 28.92
N ARG A 14 -36.69 -21.73 29.04
CA ARG A 14 -36.97 -23.15 28.67
C ARG A 14 -37.58 -23.45 27.28
N GLY A 15 -36.85 -24.25 26.51
CA GLY A 15 -37.35 -25.20 25.51
C GLY A 15 -36.24 -26.16 25.08
N ALA A 16 -36.28 -27.40 25.57
CA ALA A 16 -35.31 -28.48 25.29
C ALA A 16 -35.97 -29.63 24.52
N ARG A 17 -35.18 -30.31 23.67
CA ARG A 17 -35.27 -31.68 23.07
C ARG A 17 -34.52 -31.61 21.73
N GLY A 18 -33.68 -32.54 21.28
CA GLY A 18 -33.33 -33.90 21.64
C GLY A 18 -32.58 -34.50 20.43
N SER A 19 -31.60 -35.36 20.66
CA SER A 19 -30.58 -35.88 19.75
C SER A 19 -31.06 -36.68 18.52
N ALA A 20 -30.28 -36.65 17.42
CA ALA A 20 -30.06 -37.82 16.55
C ALA A 20 -28.80 -37.64 15.67
N VAL A 21 -28.03 -38.73 15.56
CA VAL A 21 -26.78 -38.92 14.83
C VAL A 21 -27.07 -39.19 13.34
N GLY A 22 -26.22 -38.68 12.44
CA GLY A 22 -26.21 -39.06 11.02
C GLY A 22 -25.02 -38.47 10.25
N HIS A 23 -24.02 -39.30 9.94
CA HIS A 23 -22.91 -39.02 9.02
C HIS A 23 -23.39 -38.82 7.56
N ARG A 24 -22.83 -37.81 6.84
CA ARG A 24 -22.12 -37.96 5.53
C ARG A 24 -21.90 -36.61 4.82
N GLY A 25 -20.63 -36.30 4.52
CA GLY A 25 -20.14 -35.83 3.21
C GLY A 25 -20.45 -34.41 2.72
N GLY A 26 -19.41 -33.59 2.55
CA GLY A 26 -19.50 -32.36 1.75
C GLY A 26 -18.40 -31.32 2.03
N SER A 27 -17.13 -31.69 1.81
CA SER A 27 -15.97 -30.81 1.96
C SER A 27 -15.93 -29.74 0.86
N GLY A 28 -16.21 -28.48 1.21
CA GLY A 28 -15.97 -27.30 0.38
C GLY A 28 -14.85 -26.45 0.99
N SER A 29 -13.63 -26.65 0.50
CA SER A 29 -12.39 -26.01 0.94
C SER A 29 -12.43 -24.48 0.71
N ARG A 30 -12.53 -23.70 1.79
CA ARG A 30 -12.37 -22.24 1.76
C ARG A 30 -10.89 -21.89 1.74
N GLU A 31 -10.32 -21.68 0.56
CA GLU A 31 -9.01 -21.04 0.40
C GLU A 31 -9.08 -19.58 0.86
N ARG A 32 -8.53 -19.30 2.05
CA ARG A 32 -8.17 -17.94 2.49
C ARG A 32 -6.65 -17.86 2.51
N ARG A 33 -6.05 -17.02 1.66
CA ARG A 33 -4.61 -16.74 1.69
C ARG A 33 -4.39 -15.27 2.07
N HIS A 34 -3.63 -15.08 3.15
CA HIS A 34 -3.11 -13.80 3.66
C HIS A 34 -1.57 -13.81 3.55
N PRO A 35 -0.92 -12.62 3.51
CA PRO A 35 0.44 -12.50 3.01
C PRO A 35 1.53 -12.98 3.97
N ILE A 36 2.67 -13.30 3.36
CA ILE A 36 3.88 -13.90 3.92
C ILE A 36 4.92 -12.79 4.15
N PHE A 37 5.40 -12.64 5.39
CA PHE A 37 6.51 -11.76 5.74
C PHE A 37 7.86 -12.43 5.44
N GLY A 38 8.79 -11.68 4.82
CA GLY A 38 10.21 -12.05 4.73
C GLY A 38 10.93 -11.90 3.39
N GLN A 39 10.44 -11.10 2.43
CA GLN A 39 11.23 -10.75 1.23
C GLN A 39 11.64 -9.28 1.25
N LEU A 40 12.94 -9.04 1.42
CA LEU A 40 13.61 -7.91 0.77
C LEU A 40 13.43 -8.08 -0.75
N PRO A 41 13.27 -6.99 -1.53
CA PRO A 41 13.18 -7.10 -3.00
C PRO A 41 14.50 -7.66 -3.54
N GLU A 42 14.48 -8.85 -4.16
CA GLU A 42 15.63 -9.31 -4.94
C GLU A 42 15.69 -8.56 -6.29
N PRO A 43 16.89 -8.24 -6.81
CA PRO A 43 17.05 -7.69 -8.15
C PRO A 43 16.66 -8.71 -9.24
N PRO A 44 16.36 -8.28 -10.47
CA PRO A 44 15.78 -9.11 -11.52
C PRO A 44 16.68 -10.29 -11.90
N ARG A 45 16.07 -11.43 -12.25
CA ARG A 45 16.76 -12.59 -12.83
C ARG A 45 16.75 -12.50 -14.36
N ASP A 46 17.92 -12.67 -14.96
CA ASP A 46 18.09 -13.06 -16.36
C ASP A 46 17.52 -14.47 -16.59
N GLY A 47 16.78 -14.63 -17.67
CA GLY A 47 16.43 -15.92 -18.26
C GLY A 47 17.39 -16.21 -19.41
N GLY A 48 18.04 -17.37 -19.39
CA GLY A 48 18.84 -17.87 -20.50
C GLY A 48 18.22 -19.13 -21.09
N GLU A 49 18.14 -19.17 -22.41
CA GLU A 49 18.11 -20.38 -23.22
C GLU A 49 19.53 -20.68 -23.74
N ASP A 50 19.77 -21.97 -24.01
CA ASP A 50 21.05 -22.63 -24.25
C ASP A 50 21.90 -22.09 -25.42
N VAL A 51 23.20 -21.87 -25.21
CA VAL A 51 24.28 -22.15 -26.20
C VAL A 51 25.58 -22.55 -25.48
N THR A 52 26.25 -23.53 -26.07
CA THR A 52 27.41 -24.32 -25.67
C THR A 52 28.76 -23.58 -25.48
N SER A 53 29.53 -24.06 -24.48
CA SER A 53 31.00 -24.19 -24.35
C SER A 53 31.97 -23.13 -24.93
N GLY A 54 32.82 -22.58 -24.05
CA GLY A 54 34.11 -21.95 -24.39
C GLY A 54 34.56 -20.96 -23.33
N GLY A 55 35.66 -21.22 -22.62
CA GLY A 55 36.09 -20.45 -21.46
C GLY A 55 36.72 -19.09 -21.76
N ALA A 56 36.42 -18.09 -20.93
CA ALA A 56 37.30 -16.99 -20.52
C ALA A 56 36.57 -16.07 -19.52
N GLU A 57 37.30 -15.65 -18.49
CA GLU A 57 37.14 -14.45 -17.66
C GLU A 57 35.81 -14.19 -16.91
N ALA A 58 35.94 -14.20 -15.59
CA ALA A 58 34.93 -13.79 -14.62
C ALA A 58 34.57 -12.31 -14.79
N SER A 59 33.46 -12.04 -15.49
CA SER A 59 32.70 -10.80 -15.37
C SER A 59 31.38 -11.12 -14.66
N GLY A 60 31.20 -10.55 -13.48
CA GLY A 60 29.87 -10.47 -12.87
C GLY A 60 28.96 -9.71 -13.82
N ALA A 61 27.70 -10.13 -13.94
CA ALA A 61 26.68 -9.49 -14.76
C ALA A 61 26.57 -7.99 -14.43
N SER A 62 27.39 -7.20 -15.10
CA SER A 62 27.17 -5.79 -15.33
C SER A 62 26.06 -5.71 -16.37
N CYS A 63 25.30 -4.62 -16.33
CA CYS A 63 24.41 -4.24 -17.41
C CYS A 63 25.25 -4.01 -18.69
N ALA A 64 25.63 -5.07 -19.39
CA ALA A 64 26.37 -5.01 -20.64
C ALA A 64 25.42 -4.51 -21.72
N GLY A 65 25.60 -3.23 -22.11
CA GLY A 65 24.82 -2.57 -23.14
C GLY A 65 24.49 -1.09 -22.88
N PHE A 66 24.92 -0.49 -21.77
CA PHE A 66 24.66 0.93 -21.49
C PHE A 66 25.95 1.65 -21.13
N SER A 67 26.36 2.60 -21.98
CA SER A 67 27.44 3.55 -21.72
C SER A 67 27.12 4.45 -20.51
N ASP A 68 28.15 5.16 -20.03
CA ASP A 68 28.27 6.03 -18.85
C ASP A 68 27.01 6.42 -18.07
N GLN A 69 27.13 6.43 -16.74
CA GLN A 69 26.10 6.85 -15.77
C GLN A 69 25.46 8.19 -16.17
N GLU A 70 24.32 8.13 -16.86
CA GLU A 70 23.57 9.32 -17.26
C GLU A 70 23.11 10.09 -16.01
N ILE A 71 23.69 11.27 -15.80
CA ILE A 71 23.25 12.22 -14.78
C ILE A 71 22.14 13.05 -15.41
N PHE A 72 20.96 13.07 -14.78
CA PHE A 72 19.88 13.94 -15.21
C PHE A 72 20.33 15.41 -15.16
N SER A 73 20.06 16.15 -16.23
CA SER A 73 20.16 17.61 -16.23
C SER A 73 19.10 18.17 -17.17
N TYR A 74 18.44 19.25 -16.75
CA TYR A 74 17.52 20.02 -17.58
C TYR A 74 18.17 21.32 -18.12
N GLN A 75 19.45 21.53 -17.80
CA GLN A 75 20.30 22.62 -18.28
C GLN A 75 21.61 22.04 -18.84
N SER A 76 22.44 22.87 -19.48
CA SER A 76 23.75 22.46 -19.99
C SER A 76 24.68 21.93 -18.89
N HIS A 77 24.47 22.35 -17.64
CA HIS A 77 25.23 21.92 -16.47
C HIS A 77 24.29 21.71 -15.26
N VAL A 78 24.75 20.97 -14.24
CA VAL A 78 24.00 20.80 -12.99
C VAL A 78 23.94 22.14 -12.23
N PRO A 79 22.74 22.68 -11.91
CA PRO A 79 22.60 23.92 -11.17
C PRO A 79 23.24 23.84 -9.78
N GLN A 80 23.88 24.93 -9.35
CA GLN A 80 24.39 25.01 -7.98
C GLN A 80 23.26 25.18 -6.97
N PRO A 81 23.41 24.67 -5.73
CA PRO A 81 22.45 24.92 -4.66
C PRO A 81 22.19 26.41 -4.43
N ASN A 82 20.98 26.75 -3.96
CA ASN A 82 20.59 28.14 -3.75
C ASN A 82 21.40 28.80 -2.62
N ASN A 83 22.21 29.82 -2.96
CA ASN A 83 23.09 30.53 -2.03
C ASN A 83 22.34 31.24 -0.89
N THR A 84 21.15 31.78 -1.15
CA THR A 84 20.34 32.46 -0.12
C THR A 84 19.88 31.46 0.94
N VAL A 85 19.40 30.30 0.50
CA VAL A 85 18.99 29.20 1.40
C VAL A 85 20.19 28.74 2.23
N GLN A 86 21.34 28.51 1.59
CA GLN A 86 22.55 28.09 2.27
C GLN A 86 23.05 29.12 3.29
N GLY A 87 22.96 30.41 2.97
CA GLY A 87 23.30 31.49 3.90
C GLY A 87 22.41 31.48 5.15
N ILE A 88 21.11 31.28 4.99
CA ILE A 88 20.17 31.17 6.11
C ILE A 88 20.43 29.90 6.93
N GLU A 89 20.67 28.75 6.29
CA GLU A 89 21.03 27.50 6.98
C GLU A 89 22.30 27.67 7.83
N ASN A 90 23.34 28.32 7.29
CA ASN A 90 24.56 28.62 8.04
C ASN A 90 24.28 29.56 9.23
N ASN A 91 23.46 30.60 9.04
CA ASN A 91 23.10 31.52 10.12
C ASN A 91 22.32 30.82 11.25
N VAL A 92 21.42 29.90 10.89
CA VAL A 92 20.68 29.07 11.85
C VAL A 92 21.65 28.17 12.64
N ASP A 93 22.63 27.56 11.98
CA ASP A 93 23.66 26.73 12.63
C ASP A 93 24.47 27.54 13.66
N HIS A 94 24.90 28.75 13.29
CA HIS A 94 25.59 29.68 14.20
C HIS A 94 24.71 30.10 15.38
N ALA A 95 23.43 30.40 15.15
CA ALA A 95 22.51 30.81 16.20
C ALA A 95 22.22 29.69 17.20
N VAL A 96 22.06 28.44 16.74
CA VAL A 96 21.84 27.29 17.63
C VAL A 96 23.07 27.01 18.48
N LEU A 97 24.28 27.07 17.92
CA LEU A 97 25.52 26.89 18.69
C LEU A 97 25.69 27.95 19.80
N ALA A 98 25.11 29.14 19.62
CA ALA A 98 25.12 30.21 20.62
C ALA A 98 24.10 29.98 21.76
N LEU A 99 23.07 29.16 21.56
CA LEU A 99 22.05 28.87 22.57
C LEU A 99 22.57 27.84 23.59
N LYS A 100 23.02 28.31 24.76
CA LYS A 100 23.29 27.43 25.91
C LYS A 100 21.99 26.78 26.41
N LYS A 101 22.07 25.47 26.71
CA LYS A 101 20.99 24.61 27.24
C LYS A 101 20.05 25.34 28.21
N THR A 102 18.81 25.62 27.78
CA THR A 102 17.68 25.81 28.70
C THR A 102 16.34 25.56 28.00
N SER A 103 15.69 24.44 28.33
CA SER A 103 14.24 24.35 28.44
C SER A 103 13.90 23.02 29.13
N LYS A 104 13.14 23.08 30.22
CA LYS A 104 12.60 21.92 30.97
C LYS A 104 11.22 21.47 30.42
N GLU A 105 10.73 22.06 29.33
CA GLU A 105 9.47 21.67 28.72
C GLU A 105 9.66 20.51 27.74
N ALA A 106 8.69 19.58 27.71
CA ALA A 106 8.59 18.49 26.75
C ALA A 106 8.30 19.03 25.34
N LYS A 107 9.33 19.63 24.71
CA LYS A 107 9.36 20.04 23.31
C LYS A 107 10.28 19.09 22.56
N LEU A 108 9.94 18.80 21.29
CA LEU A 108 10.83 18.05 20.40
C LEU A 108 12.22 18.71 20.39
N PRO A 109 13.32 17.93 20.42
CA PRO A 109 14.65 18.50 20.45
C PRO A 109 14.90 19.35 19.21
N GLN A 110 15.45 20.55 19.40
CA GLN A 110 15.91 21.37 18.29
C GLN A 110 17.11 20.70 17.60
N ARG A 111 17.23 20.89 16.28
CA ARG A 111 18.41 20.44 15.53
C ARG A 111 19.65 21.07 16.16
N PRO A 112 20.66 20.29 16.60
CA PRO A 112 21.81 20.84 17.30
C PRO A 112 22.83 21.50 16.35
N THR A 113 23.05 20.92 15.17
CA THR A 113 23.94 21.46 14.11
C THR A 113 23.77 20.65 12.81
N PHE A 114 24.45 21.04 11.73
CA PHE A 114 24.58 20.26 10.49
C PHE A 114 25.81 19.34 10.49
N GLY A 115 25.66 18.15 9.89
CA GLY A 115 26.74 17.16 9.82
C GLY A 115 27.91 17.60 8.92
N SER A 116 29.15 17.41 9.39
CA SER A 116 30.39 17.82 8.69
C SER A 116 31.17 16.69 8.02
N GLN A 117 30.87 15.44 8.36
CA GLN A 117 31.63 14.26 7.91
C GLN A 117 31.32 13.83 6.47
N GLY A 118 32.27 13.16 5.84
CA GLY A 118 32.13 12.61 4.48
C GLY A 118 32.43 13.60 3.35
N SER A 119 32.50 13.06 2.13
CA SER A 119 32.85 13.80 0.92
C SER A 119 31.65 14.58 0.39
N LYS A 120 31.83 15.85 0.01
CA LYS A 120 30.74 16.68 -0.53
C LYS A 120 30.33 16.20 -1.93
N VAL A 121 29.02 16.21 -2.20
CA VAL A 121 28.43 15.93 -3.52
C VAL A 121 27.17 16.78 -3.70
N ILE A 122 26.78 17.08 -4.94
CA ILE A 122 25.52 17.78 -5.25
C ILE A 122 24.51 16.75 -5.75
N LEU A 123 23.28 16.82 -5.24
CA LEU A 123 22.18 15.94 -5.65
C LEU A 123 21.00 16.77 -6.16
N TYR A 124 20.25 16.20 -7.10
CA TYR A 124 18.88 16.66 -7.36
C TYR A 124 17.93 16.04 -6.34
N ALA A 125 17.00 16.84 -5.83
CA ALA A 125 15.87 16.36 -5.08
C ALA A 125 14.60 16.51 -5.92
N ASN A 126 13.63 15.61 -5.77
CA ASN A 126 12.38 15.60 -6.52
C ASN A 126 11.38 16.68 -6.03
N TYR A 127 11.90 17.88 -5.79
CA TYR A 127 11.17 19.04 -5.33
C TYR A 127 11.29 20.16 -6.35
N PHE A 128 10.19 20.84 -6.57
CA PHE A 128 10.15 22.14 -7.23
C PHE A 128 10.02 23.23 -6.18
N GLU A 129 10.56 24.41 -6.47
CA GLU A 129 10.33 25.58 -5.61
C GLU A 129 8.95 26.18 -5.92
N LEU A 130 8.13 26.37 -4.88
CA LEU A 130 6.82 27.00 -4.99
C LEU A 130 6.92 28.43 -4.46
N THR A 131 6.74 29.39 -5.36
CA THR A 131 6.76 30.81 -5.06
C THR A 131 5.34 31.37 -5.06
N ALA A 132 5.06 32.30 -4.14
CA ALA A 132 3.80 32.98 -3.99
C ALA A 132 4.01 34.49 -4.06
N LYS A 133 2.97 35.24 -4.45
CA LYS A 133 2.96 36.70 -4.24
C LYS A 133 3.10 37.01 -2.74
N GLN A 134 3.84 38.06 -2.42
CA GLN A 134 4.21 38.40 -1.04
C GLN A 134 2.98 38.70 -0.15
N ASP A 135 1.95 39.28 -0.74
CA ASP A 135 0.68 39.66 -0.12
C ASP A 135 -0.42 38.59 -0.26
N LEU A 136 -0.07 37.36 -0.68
CA LEU A 136 -1.05 36.29 -0.89
C LEU A 136 -1.73 35.89 0.42
N SER A 137 -3.00 36.29 0.51
CA SER A 137 -3.94 35.87 1.55
C SER A 137 -4.83 34.74 1.02
N LEU A 138 -4.94 33.66 1.77
CA LEU A 138 -5.86 32.56 1.48
C LEU A 138 -7.02 32.59 2.48
N TYR A 139 -8.23 32.73 1.98
CA TYR A 139 -9.46 32.70 2.76
C TYR A 139 -9.98 31.26 2.81
N ARG A 140 -10.18 30.73 4.02
CA ARG A 140 -10.63 29.37 4.24
C ARG A 140 -12.09 29.34 4.64
N TYR A 141 -12.87 28.50 3.97
CA TYR A 141 -14.28 28.29 4.26
C TYR A 141 -14.55 26.80 4.49
N LYS A 142 -15.44 26.52 5.42
CA LYS A 142 -15.96 25.18 5.69
C LYS A 142 -17.28 25.03 4.94
N ILE A 143 -17.38 23.96 4.17
CA ILE A 143 -18.62 23.56 3.50
C ILE A 143 -19.23 22.35 4.22
N VAL A 144 -20.52 22.42 4.51
CA VAL A 144 -21.27 21.32 5.12
C VAL A 144 -22.46 20.98 4.23
N LEU A 145 -22.50 19.74 3.76
CA LEU A 145 -23.62 19.19 3.00
C LEU A 145 -24.64 18.60 3.97
N ASP A 146 -25.91 18.88 3.74
CA ASP A 146 -26.99 18.25 4.51
C ASP A 146 -27.34 16.86 3.95
N PRO A 147 -27.95 15.99 4.77
CA PRO A 147 -28.52 14.73 4.29
C PRO A 147 -29.61 14.96 3.25
N ASP A 148 -29.72 14.05 2.28
CA ASP A 148 -30.84 14.07 1.34
C ASP A 148 -32.19 13.76 2.03
N GLU A 149 -33.30 13.86 1.30
CA GLU A 149 -34.66 13.56 1.78
C GLU A 149 -34.82 12.17 2.43
N ARG A 150 -33.87 11.25 2.22
CA ARG A 150 -33.85 9.90 2.79
C ARG A 150 -32.89 9.78 3.98
N GLY A 151 -32.41 10.91 4.50
CA GLY A 151 -31.44 10.98 5.60
C GLY A 151 -30.04 10.51 5.21
N ARG A 152 -29.68 10.46 3.92
CA ARG A 152 -28.36 9.98 3.47
C ARG A 152 -27.46 11.13 3.06
N LEU A 153 -26.29 11.19 3.66
CA LEU A 153 -25.27 12.18 3.31
C LEU A 153 -24.63 11.85 1.95
N PRO A 154 -24.57 12.80 0.99
CA PRO A 154 -23.81 12.63 -0.23
C PRO A 154 -22.31 12.50 0.06
N ILE A 155 -21.63 11.53 -0.55
CA ILE A 155 -20.20 11.30 -0.38
C ILE A 155 -19.52 11.01 -1.73
N GLY A 156 -18.18 11.11 -1.76
CA GLY A 156 -17.37 10.77 -2.92
C GLY A 156 -17.72 11.60 -4.15
N ARG A 157 -17.91 10.95 -5.31
CA ARG A 157 -18.21 11.64 -6.58
C ARG A 157 -19.49 12.48 -6.54
N LYS A 158 -20.50 12.03 -5.79
CA LYS A 158 -21.76 12.77 -5.68
C LYS A 158 -21.57 14.10 -4.95
N ALA A 159 -20.83 14.08 -3.83
CA ALA A 159 -20.46 15.30 -3.10
C ALA A 159 -19.60 16.23 -3.98
N LYS A 160 -18.61 15.66 -4.70
CA LYS A 160 -17.80 16.41 -5.67
C LYS A 160 -18.66 17.16 -6.68
N GLN A 161 -19.61 16.48 -7.32
CA GLN A 161 -20.47 17.10 -8.33
C GLN A 161 -21.38 18.18 -7.73
N ILE A 162 -21.95 17.95 -6.54
CA ILE A 162 -22.77 18.95 -5.84
C ILE A 162 -21.95 20.22 -5.56
N ILE A 163 -20.72 20.08 -5.06
CA ILE A 163 -19.84 21.22 -4.75
C ILE A 163 -19.40 21.94 -6.02
N ARG A 164 -19.16 21.21 -7.13
CA ARG A 164 -18.86 21.83 -8.43
C ARG A 164 -20.03 22.69 -8.92
N LEU A 165 -21.24 22.15 -8.89
CA LEU A 165 -22.45 22.89 -9.28
C LEU A 165 -22.70 24.12 -8.40
N LEU A 166 -22.41 24.03 -7.10
CA LEU A 166 -22.46 25.19 -6.20
C LEU A 166 -21.53 26.31 -6.67
N ILE A 167 -20.27 25.98 -6.97
CA ILE A 167 -19.29 26.98 -7.43
C ILE A 167 -19.72 27.58 -8.76
N ASP A 168 -20.19 26.75 -9.70
CA ASP A 168 -20.66 27.19 -11.02
C ASP A 168 -21.92 28.08 -10.93
N GLN A 169 -22.78 27.87 -9.92
CA GLN A 169 -24.02 28.63 -9.73
C GLN A 169 -23.80 29.94 -8.98
N GLU A 170 -23.09 29.90 -7.85
CA GLU A 170 -23.03 31.02 -6.89
C GLU A 170 -21.73 31.82 -6.99
N PHE A 171 -20.65 31.24 -7.53
CA PHE A 171 -19.31 31.83 -7.52
C PHE A 171 -18.64 31.83 -8.90
N TYR A 172 -19.43 31.85 -9.98
CA TYR A 172 -18.93 31.72 -11.34
C TYR A 172 -17.89 32.79 -11.72
N GLU A 173 -18.09 34.04 -11.28
CA GLU A 173 -17.22 35.20 -11.58
C GLU A 173 -15.81 35.09 -10.99
N VAL A 174 -15.66 34.33 -9.92
CA VAL A 174 -14.40 34.15 -9.17
C VAL A 174 -13.98 32.68 -9.12
N SER A 175 -14.54 31.86 -10.01
CA SER A 175 -14.34 30.40 -10.04
C SER A 175 -12.87 30.00 -10.26
N ASP A 176 -12.08 30.83 -10.93
CA ASP A 176 -10.63 30.68 -11.12
C ASP A 176 -9.80 30.99 -9.87
N LYS A 177 -10.42 31.68 -8.89
CA LYS A 177 -9.84 32.06 -7.59
C LYS A 177 -10.37 31.21 -6.44
N ILE A 178 -11.07 30.11 -6.73
CA ILE A 178 -11.63 29.19 -5.75
C ILE A 178 -11.12 27.78 -6.03
N VAL A 179 -10.73 27.08 -4.96
CA VAL A 179 -10.41 25.65 -4.99
C VAL A 179 -11.08 24.92 -3.84
N THR A 180 -11.24 23.61 -3.96
CA THR A 180 -11.84 22.78 -2.92
C THR A 180 -11.21 21.39 -2.86
N ASP A 181 -11.26 20.78 -1.67
CA ASP A 181 -11.01 19.34 -1.50
C ASP A 181 -12.17 18.46 -2.00
N PHE A 182 -13.25 19.08 -2.51
CA PHE A 182 -14.52 18.47 -2.92
C PHE A 182 -15.20 17.68 -1.80
N LYS A 183 -14.99 18.08 -0.55
CA LYS A 183 -15.52 17.40 0.62
C LYS A 183 -15.99 18.36 1.71
N SER A 184 -15.10 19.23 2.19
CA SER A 184 -15.32 19.96 3.44
C SER A 184 -14.67 21.34 3.49
N THR A 185 -13.73 21.63 2.59
CA THR A 185 -12.95 22.87 2.61
C THR A 185 -12.98 23.53 1.25
N ILE A 186 -13.23 24.84 1.26
CA ILE A 186 -13.00 25.77 0.15
C ILE A 186 -11.85 26.69 0.55
N ILE A 187 -10.92 26.92 -0.37
CA ILE A 187 -9.88 27.95 -0.25
C ILE A 187 -10.09 28.93 -1.39
N SER A 188 -10.04 30.23 -1.09
CA SER A 188 -10.09 31.28 -2.10
C SER A 188 -8.94 32.27 -1.94
N SER A 189 -8.43 32.81 -3.06
CA SER A 189 -7.49 33.92 -3.05
C SER A 189 -8.17 35.30 -2.90
N VAL A 190 -9.50 35.33 -2.92
CA VAL A 190 -10.32 36.53 -2.65
C VAL A 190 -11.36 36.24 -1.56
N GLU A 191 -11.87 37.30 -0.95
CA GLU A 191 -12.93 37.18 0.05
C GLU A 191 -14.28 36.93 -0.65
N LEU A 192 -15.06 35.97 -0.16
CA LEU A 192 -16.33 35.51 -0.78
C LEU A 192 -17.56 36.18 -0.13
N GLU A 193 -17.39 37.38 0.41
CA GLU A 193 -18.42 38.10 1.16
C GLU A 193 -19.30 38.99 0.25
N PRO A 194 -20.59 39.19 0.59
CA PRO A 194 -21.28 38.60 1.74
C PRO A 194 -21.70 37.15 1.50
N LEU A 195 -21.43 36.27 2.47
CA LEU A 195 -22.01 34.92 2.46
C LEU A 195 -23.52 34.99 2.76
N GLN A 196 -24.30 34.12 2.11
CA GLN A 196 -25.75 34.03 2.36
C GLN A 196 -26.02 33.52 3.78
N SER A 197 -26.98 34.14 4.48
CA SER A 197 -27.43 33.70 5.80
C SER A 197 -28.30 32.44 5.74
N LEU A 198 -28.89 32.15 4.58
CA LEU A 198 -29.67 30.96 4.30
C LEU A 198 -28.80 29.87 3.66
N PRO A 199 -29.18 28.58 3.78
CA PRO A 199 -28.51 27.49 3.09
C PRO A 199 -28.57 27.68 1.57
N TYR A 200 -27.45 27.44 0.91
CA TYR A 200 -27.37 27.37 -0.55
C TYR A 200 -28.17 26.16 -1.03
N ILE A 201 -28.89 26.32 -2.14
CA ILE A 201 -29.69 25.24 -2.75
C ILE A 201 -29.12 24.94 -4.13
N VAL A 202 -28.68 23.70 -4.32
CA VAL A 202 -28.12 23.23 -5.59
C VAL A 202 -29.06 22.22 -6.24
N THR A 203 -29.45 22.51 -7.47
CA THR A 203 -30.21 21.57 -8.30
C THR A 203 -29.25 20.57 -8.94
N TYR A 204 -29.38 19.29 -8.59
CA TYR A 204 -28.43 18.27 -9.03
C TYR A 204 -28.63 17.86 -10.49
N ARG A 205 -27.53 17.85 -11.23
CA ARG A 205 -27.40 17.15 -12.52
C ARG A 205 -26.17 16.24 -12.50
N ALA A 206 -26.28 15.09 -13.17
CA ALA A 206 -25.12 14.22 -13.34
C ALA A 206 -24.04 14.88 -14.21
N GLU A 207 -22.79 14.43 -14.10
CA GLU A 207 -21.66 14.94 -14.89
C GLU A 207 -21.90 14.79 -16.40
N ASP A 208 -22.64 13.75 -16.80
CA ASP A 208 -23.00 13.42 -18.19
C ASP A 208 -24.28 14.13 -18.68
N GLU A 209 -24.98 14.87 -17.82
CA GLU A 209 -26.24 15.53 -18.16
C GLU A 209 -26.05 17.05 -18.38
N PRO A 210 -26.44 17.61 -19.55
CA PRO A 210 -26.24 19.03 -19.84
C PRO A 210 -27.15 19.92 -18.97
N THR A 211 -28.36 19.46 -18.67
CA THR A 211 -29.36 20.19 -17.87
C THR A 211 -29.95 19.29 -16.79
N PRO A 212 -30.37 19.85 -15.64
CA PRO A 212 -31.08 19.09 -14.63
C PRO A 212 -32.42 18.55 -15.15
N SER A 213 -32.80 17.33 -14.74
CA SER A 213 -34.13 16.79 -15.04
C SER A 213 -35.25 17.61 -14.39
N ALA A 214 -36.47 17.58 -14.94
CA ALA A 214 -37.63 18.29 -14.37
C ALA A 214 -37.90 17.96 -12.87
N ASN A 215 -37.60 16.72 -12.45
CA ASN A 215 -37.71 16.26 -11.06
C ASN A 215 -36.32 16.07 -10.41
N ALA A 216 -35.36 16.94 -10.75
CA ALA A 216 -34.01 16.86 -10.21
C ALA A 216 -34.01 17.04 -8.69
N ARG A 217 -33.16 16.27 -8.01
CA ARG A 217 -33.01 16.37 -6.56
C ARG A 217 -32.30 17.67 -6.20
N MET A 218 -32.76 18.31 -5.14
CA MET A 218 -32.10 19.47 -4.56
C MET A 218 -31.23 19.05 -3.38
N TYR A 219 -30.11 19.74 -3.19
CA TYR A 219 -29.23 19.56 -2.03
C TYR A 219 -29.00 20.90 -1.38
N THR A 220 -29.05 20.92 -0.05
CA THR A 220 -28.75 22.09 0.76
C THR A 220 -27.33 22.03 1.31
N LEU A 221 -26.67 23.17 1.32
CA LEU A 221 -25.31 23.31 1.83
C LEU A 221 -25.16 24.61 2.61
N SER A 222 -24.27 24.59 3.60
CA SER A 222 -23.86 25.80 4.32
C SER A 222 -22.38 26.08 4.11
N ILE A 223 -22.03 27.37 3.99
CA ILE A 223 -20.65 27.84 3.87
C ILE A 223 -20.39 28.76 5.06
N THR A 224 -19.28 28.52 5.76
CA THR A 224 -18.87 29.36 6.90
C THR A 224 -17.40 29.70 6.80
N ARG A 225 -17.05 30.99 6.94
CA ARG A 225 -15.65 31.42 6.98
C ARG A 225 -14.98 30.84 8.23
N SER A 226 -13.86 30.15 8.02
CA SER A 226 -13.09 29.48 9.06
C SER A 226 -11.83 30.24 9.45
N GLY A 227 -11.30 31.10 8.58
CA GLY A 227 -10.15 31.94 8.88
C GLY A 227 -9.43 32.48 7.63
N THR A 228 -8.37 33.25 7.86
CA THR A 228 -7.48 33.78 6.82
C THR A 228 -6.05 33.31 7.09
N LEU A 229 -5.35 32.90 6.04
CA LEU A 229 -4.00 32.35 6.09
C LEU A 229 -3.06 33.23 5.25
N GLN A 230 -1.97 33.70 5.86
CA GLN A 230 -0.98 34.54 5.20
C GLN A 230 0.20 33.68 4.74
N VAL A 231 0.37 33.52 3.42
CA VAL A 231 1.45 32.68 2.87
C VAL A 231 2.81 33.37 3.05
N GLY A 232 2.87 34.69 2.86
CA GLY A 232 4.10 35.47 3.09
C GLY A 232 4.64 35.34 4.51
N ALA A 233 3.76 35.39 5.52
CA ALA A 233 4.14 35.22 6.92
C ALA A 233 4.77 33.84 7.21
N LEU A 234 4.35 32.78 6.51
CA LEU A 234 5.02 31.48 6.59
C LEU A 234 6.43 31.54 6.01
N VAL A 235 6.62 32.18 4.85
CA VAL A 235 7.94 32.31 4.22
C VAL A 235 8.90 33.14 5.08
N ASP A 236 8.41 34.23 5.67
CA ASP A 236 9.18 35.06 6.62
C ASP A 236 9.60 34.24 7.84
N HIS A 237 8.68 33.44 8.38
CA HIS A 237 8.98 32.52 9.48
C HIS A 237 10.05 31.48 9.09
N LEU A 238 9.94 30.89 7.89
CA LEU A 238 10.91 29.91 7.39
C LEU A 238 12.28 30.50 7.08
N SER A 239 12.36 31.83 6.90
CA SER A 239 13.60 32.58 6.68
C SER A 239 14.22 33.11 7.98
N SER A 240 13.50 33.01 9.10
CA SER A 240 13.96 33.50 10.40
C SER A 240 15.06 32.61 10.99
N THR A 241 16.04 33.25 11.62
CA THR A 241 17.10 32.58 12.38
C THR A 241 16.67 32.21 13.81
N HIS A 242 15.47 32.60 14.23
CA HIS A 242 14.93 32.30 15.55
C HIS A 242 14.35 30.87 15.59
N ALA A 243 15.20 29.89 15.92
CA ALA A 243 14.83 28.47 15.98
C ALA A 243 13.67 28.14 16.96
N SER A 244 13.32 29.05 17.88
CA SER A 244 12.24 28.88 18.86
C SER A 244 10.90 29.53 18.45
N ALA A 245 10.85 30.29 17.35
CA ALA A 245 9.60 30.88 16.88
C ALA A 245 8.65 29.76 16.42
N ILE A 246 7.40 29.76 16.90
CA ILE A 246 6.38 28.80 16.45
C ILE A 246 5.40 29.58 15.58
N PHE A 247 5.27 29.20 14.32
CA PHE A 247 4.18 29.69 13.46
C PHE A 247 2.96 28.79 13.62
N GLY A 248 1.98 29.24 14.41
CA GLY A 248 0.81 28.46 14.78
C GLY A 248 -0.08 28.01 13.60
N GLY A 249 0.00 28.68 12.44
CA GLY A 249 -0.79 28.39 11.24
C GLY A 249 -0.06 27.57 10.16
N LYS A 250 1.09 26.97 10.48
CA LYS A 250 1.96 26.31 9.47
C LYS A 250 1.24 25.18 8.76
N GLU A 251 0.59 24.31 9.53
CA GLU A 251 -0.07 23.13 9.00
C GLU A 251 -1.30 23.50 8.17
N GLU A 252 -2.03 24.53 8.58
CA GLU A 252 -3.19 25.06 7.87
C GLU A 252 -2.79 25.67 6.51
N VAL A 253 -1.68 26.42 6.46
CA VAL A 253 -1.13 26.95 5.20
C VAL A 253 -0.70 25.80 4.29
N ILE A 254 0.04 24.81 4.80
CA ILE A 254 0.48 23.65 4.01
C ILE A 254 -0.72 22.82 3.53
N GLN A 255 -1.74 22.63 4.35
CA GLN A 255 -2.98 21.96 3.96
C GLN A 255 -3.70 22.73 2.85
N ALA A 256 -3.81 24.06 2.97
CA ALA A 256 -4.42 24.90 1.95
C ALA A 256 -3.67 24.81 0.62
N LEU A 257 -2.34 24.90 0.64
CA LEU A 257 -1.50 24.75 -0.56
C LEU A 257 -1.63 23.36 -1.19
N ASN A 258 -1.73 22.29 -0.39
CA ASN A 258 -2.02 20.94 -0.91
C ASN A 258 -3.39 20.86 -1.61
N ILE A 259 -4.41 21.56 -1.11
CA ILE A 259 -5.72 21.65 -1.78
C ILE A 259 -5.59 22.39 -3.11
N VAL A 260 -4.90 23.54 -3.12
CA VAL A 260 -4.67 24.34 -4.35
C VAL A 260 -3.93 23.51 -5.41
N MET A 261 -2.80 22.92 -5.06
CA MET A 261 -1.99 22.12 -5.98
C MET A 261 -2.70 20.85 -6.47
N GLY A 262 -3.59 20.29 -5.65
CA GLY A 262 -4.37 19.10 -6.01
C GLY A 262 -5.68 19.39 -6.75
N TYR A 263 -6.08 20.66 -6.90
CA TYR A 263 -7.38 21.00 -7.49
C TYR A 263 -7.44 20.77 -8.99
N HIS A 264 -6.48 21.31 -9.74
CA HIS A 264 -6.40 21.14 -11.20
C HIS A 264 -6.54 19.67 -11.65
N PRO A 265 -5.70 18.72 -11.16
CA PRO A 265 -5.83 17.32 -11.55
C PRO A 265 -7.11 16.64 -11.06
N LYS A 266 -7.74 17.14 -9.97
CA LYS A 266 -9.04 16.63 -9.51
C LYS A 266 -10.20 17.15 -10.34
N ALA A 267 -10.10 18.36 -10.89
CA ALA A 267 -11.13 18.96 -11.73
C ALA A 267 -11.10 18.42 -13.18
N ALA A 268 -9.93 17.98 -13.64
CA ALA A 268 -9.72 17.42 -14.97
C ALA A 268 -10.43 16.06 -15.19
N GLU A 269 -10.95 15.84 -16.41
CA GLU A 269 -11.68 14.62 -16.80
C GLU A 269 -10.76 13.51 -17.31
N ASP A 270 -9.58 13.87 -17.81
CA ASP A 270 -8.54 13.01 -18.36
C ASP A 270 -7.50 12.55 -17.31
N ILE A 271 -7.76 12.85 -16.03
CA ILE A 271 -6.92 12.48 -14.90
C ILE A 271 -7.72 11.66 -13.89
N ALA A 272 -7.26 10.43 -13.65
CA ALA A 272 -7.74 9.61 -12.55
C ALA A 272 -7.05 9.98 -11.24
N ASN A 273 -7.81 9.96 -10.14
CA ASN A 273 -7.37 10.43 -8.84
C ASN A 273 -7.49 9.30 -7.80
N LEU A 274 -6.39 8.99 -7.09
CA LEU A 274 -6.39 8.03 -5.98
C LEU A 274 -6.00 8.71 -4.66
N GLY A 275 -6.98 8.84 -3.78
CA GLY A 275 -6.80 9.63 -2.56
C GLY A 275 -6.67 11.13 -2.87
N ALA A 276 -6.05 11.87 -1.95
CA ALA A 276 -5.97 13.33 -2.07
C ALA A 276 -4.88 13.81 -3.04
N ASN A 277 -3.81 13.04 -3.21
CA ASN A 277 -2.52 13.54 -3.71
C ASN A 277 -1.92 12.69 -4.84
N LYS A 278 -2.60 11.64 -5.32
CA LYS A 278 -2.08 10.79 -6.42
C LYS A 278 -2.93 10.96 -7.67
N HIS A 279 -2.29 11.30 -8.77
CA HIS A 279 -2.91 11.69 -10.03
C HIS A 279 -2.32 10.86 -11.17
N PHE A 280 -3.17 10.38 -12.08
CA PHE A 280 -2.78 9.46 -13.16
C PHE A 280 -3.45 9.89 -14.48
N PHE A 281 -2.66 10.09 -15.53
CA PHE A 281 -3.19 10.36 -16.86
C PHE A 281 -3.91 9.13 -17.41
N ILE A 282 -5.14 9.28 -17.91
CA ILE A 282 -5.92 8.17 -18.49
C ILE A 282 -6.15 8.32 -20.00
N ASN A 283 -6.42 9.54 -20.48
CA ASN A 283 -6.88 9.78 -21.86
C ASN A 283 -5.91 10.64 -22.68
N LEU A 284 -4.67 10.80 -22.22
CA LEU A 284 -3.63 11.50 -22.96
C LEU A 284 -2.78 10.52 -23.77
N PRO A 285 -2.31 10.89 -24.98
CA PRO A 285 -1.33 10.09 -25.74
C PRO A 285 -0.08 9.73 -24.94
N ASP A 286 0.29 10.57 -23.96
CA ASP A 286 1.44 10.38 -23.09
C ASP A 286 1.19 9.50 -21.86
N ALA A 287 -0.01 8.94 -21.71
CA ALA A 287 -0.35 8.04 -20.61
C ALA A 287 0.51 6.77 -20.66
N GLU A 288 1.43 6.66 -19.70
CA GLU A 288 2.29 5.49 -19.56
C GLU A 288 1.52 4.37 -18.85
N LYS A 289 1.14 3.34 -19.61
CA LYS A 289 0.39 2.17 -19.12
C LYS A 289 0.93 0.84 -19.64
N MET A 290 0.59 -0.25 -18.94
CA MET A 290 0.92 -1.62 -19.33
C MET A 290 -0.15 -2.61 -18.85
N ASP A 291 -0.48 -3.61 -19.66
CA ASP A 291 -1.40 -4.69 -19.28
C ASP A 291 -0.79 -5.53 -18.14
N LEU A 292 -1.55 -5.71 -17.05
CA LEU A 292 -1.18 -6.58 -15.93
C LEU A 292 -1.83 -7.95 -16.04
N THR A 293 -2.56 -8.24 -17.11
CA THR A 293 -3.43 -9.41 -17.29
C THR A 293 -4.60 -9.45 -16.29
N GLY A 294 -5.55 -10.36 -16.49
CA GLY A 294 -6.69 -10.52 -15.58
C GLY A 294 -7.69 -9.36 -15.60
N GLY A 295 -7.70 -8.57 -16.69
CA GLY A 295 -8.60 -7.42 -16.86
C GLY A 295 -8.12 -6.15 -16.14
N LEU A 296 -6.85 -6.08 -15.78
CA LEU A 296 -6.22 -4.93 -15.12
C LEU A 296 -5.06 -4.39 -15.95
N GLU A 297 -4.84 -3.09 -15.86
CA GLU A 297 -3.66 -2.39 -16.37
C GLU A 297 -2.99 -1.60 -15.25
N VAL A 298 -1.68 -1.34 -15.37
CA VAL A 298 -0.96 -0.40 -14.52
C VAL A 298 -0.88 0.94 -15.22
N LEU A 299 -1.08 2.02 -14.49
CA LEU A 299 -0.78 3.37 -14.93
C LEU A 299 0.33 3.97 -14.08
N ARG A 300 1.22 4.73 -14.74
CA ARG A 300 2.17 5.63 -14.09
C ARG A 300 1.50 6.99 -13.88
N GLY A 301 1.66 7.51 -12.68
CA GLY A 301 1.17 8.82 -12.28
C GLY A 301 2.14 9.48 -11.31
N PHE A 302 1.65 10.48 -10.59
CA PHE A 302 2.46 11.28 -9.68
C PHE A 302 1.74 11.50 -8.36
N PHE A 303 2.50 11.40 -7.28
CA PHE A 303 2.16 11.92 -5.97
C PHE A 303 2.67 13.36 -5.86
N SER A 304 1.87 14.26 -5.29
CA SER A 304 2.30 15.63 -4.98
C SER A 304 2.02 16.03 -3.53
N SER A 305 2.92 16.84 -2.95
CA SER A 305 2.67 17.47 -1.65
C SER A 305 3.49 18.75 -1.46
N ALA A 306 2.87 19.82 -0.98
CA ALA A 306 3.55 21.01 -0.48
C ALA A 306 4.26 20.73 0.85
N ARG A 307 5.47 21.26 1.01
CA ARG A 307 6.35 21.08 2.17
C ARG A 307 7.02 22.40 2.52
N ALA A 308 7.09 22.71 3.81
CA ALA A 308 7.87 23.85 4.30
C ALA A 308 9.36 23.45 4.41
N ALA A 309 10.25 24.29 3.90
CA ALA A 309 11.70 24.13 4.00
C ALA A 309 12.35 25.46 4.41
N THR A 310 13.63 25.43 4.76
CA THR A 310 14.37 26.66 5.10
C THR A 310 14.25 27.68 3.98
N ALA A 311 13.76 28.88 4.33
CA ALA A 311 13.54 30.04 3.45
C ALA A 311 12.56 29.89 2.28
N ARG A 312 11.86 28.76 2.13
CA ARG A 312 10.98 28.53 0.97
C ARG A 312 9.94 27.44 1.18
N ILE A 313 8.95 27.43 0.30
CA ILE A 313 7.97 26.34 0.19
C ILE A 313 8.37 25.47 -1.00
N LEU A 314 8.34 24.16 -0.81
CA LEU A 314 8.71 23.18 -1.83
C LEU A 314 7.50 22.33 -2.20
N LEU A 315 7.41 21.98 -3.48
CA LEU A 315 6.44 21.03 -4.00
C LEU A 315 7.15 19.71 -4.28
N ASN A 316 6.95 18.72 -3.41
CA ASN A 316 7.41 17.35 -3.63
C ASN A 316 6.57 16.72 -4.74
N VAL A 317 7.21 16.19 -5.77
CA VAL A 317 6.55 15.40 -6.81
C VAL A 317 7.27 14.08 -6.97
N GLN A 318 6.56 12.98 -6.81
CA GLN A 318 7.13 11.63 -6.85
C GLN A 318 6.35 10.76 -7.81
N ILE A 319 7.03 9.86 -8.51
CA ILE A 319 6.35 8.90 -9.37
C ILE A 319 5.52 7.93 -8.51
N SER A 320 4.32 7.65 -8.97
CA SER A 320 3.43 6.64 -8.40
C SER A 320 2.96 5.66 -9.46
N HIS A 321 2.65 4.44 -9.04
CA HIS A 321 2.05 3.42 -9.88
C HIS A 321 0.80 2.88 -9.20
N ALA A 322 -0.24 2.60 -9.98
CA ALA A 322 -1.43 1.95 -9.48
C ALA A 322 -2.06 1.08 -10.55
N ALA A 323 -2.74 0.03 -10.11
CA ALA A 323 -3.55 -0.80 -10.99
C ALA A 323 -4.93 -0.16 -11.20
N PHE A 324 -5.45 -0.30 -12.40
CA PHE A 324 -6.77 0.15 -12.82
C PHE A 324 -7.44 -0.96 -13.65
N PHE A 325 -8.78 -0.95 -13.71
CA PHE A 325 -9.49 -1.80 -14.66
C PHE A 325 -9.11 -1.40 -16.08
N ALA A 326 -8.85 -2.39 -16.93
CA ALA A 326 -8.65 -2.14 -18.36
C ALA A 326 -9.94 -1.52 -18.95
N GLU A 327 -9.78 -0.40 -19.64
CA GLU A 327 -10.86 0.23 -20.39
C GLU A 327 -11.31 -0.66 -21.57
N GLY A 328 -12.59 -0.62 -21.90
CA GLY A 328 -13.12 -1.26 -23.11
C GLY A 328 -14.24 -2.26 -22.83
N PRO A 329 -14.56 -3.15 -23.79
CA PRO A 329 -15.69 -4.06 -23.68
C PRO A 329 -15.63 -4.94 -22.41
N LEU A 330 -16.70 -4.91 -21.61
CA LEU A 330 -16.82 -5.73 -20.40
C LEU A 330 -16.58 -7.23 -20.65
N PRO A 331 -17.00 -7.85 -21.79
CA PRO A 331 -16.68 -9.24 -22.08
C PRO A 331 -15.18 -9.54 -22.05
N LEU A 332 -14.34 -8.64 -22.57
CA LEU A 332 -12.88 -8.80 -22.59
C LEU A 332 -12.32 -8.83 -21.16
N VAL A 333 -12.74 -7.87 -20.33
CA VAL A 333 -12.32 -7.76 -18.92
C VAL A 333 -12.75 -9.01 -18.13
N MET A 334 -13.98 -9.48 -18.33
CA MET A 334 -14.50 -10.70 -17.69
C MET A 334 -13.73 -11.95 -18.11
N ASN A 335 -13.50 -12.12 -19.41
CA ASN A 335 -12.76 -13.27 -19.94
C ASN A 335 -11.33 -13.31 -19.43
N ASN A 336 -10.61 -12.18 -19.49
CA ASN A 336 -9.25 -12.08 -18.99
C ASN A 336 -9.20 -12.43 -17.50
N PHE A 337 -10.14 -11.91 -16.70
CA PHE A 337 -10.22 -12.25 -15.28
C PHE A 337 -10.48 -13.75 -15.04
N LEU A 338 -11.44 -14.35 -15.74
CA LEU A 338 -11.82 -15.75 -15.58
C LEU A 338 -10.68 -16.70 -15.95
N GLN A 339 -9.96 -16.41 -17.03
CA GLN A 339 -8.77 -17.16 -17.44
C GLN A 339 -7.69 -17.11 -16.35
N SER A 340 -7.41 -15.93 -15.78
CA SER A 340 -6.41 -15.80 -14.70
C SER A 340 -6.86 -16.40 -13.35
N ASN A 341 -8.16 -16.66 -13.15
CA ASN A 341 -8.72 -17.06 -11.85
C ASN A 341 -9.46 -18.40 -11.89
N ARG A 342 -9.12 -19.30 -12.84
CA ARG A 342 -9.69 -20.66 -12.97
C ARG A 342 -11.23 -20.64 -13.02
N ASN A 343 -11.81 -19.72 -13.78
CA ASN A 343 -13.26 -19.56 -13.96
C ASN A 343 -14.07 -19.35 -12.65
N ASN A 344 -13.46 -18.76 -11.62
CA ASN A 344 -14.14 -18.54 -10.34
C ASN A 344 -15.12 -17.35 -10.39
N LEU A 345 -16.42 -17.66 -10.48
CA LEU A 345 -17.50 -16.68 -10.57
C LEU A 345 -17.71 -15.83 -9.29
N GLN A 346 -17.40 -16.39 -8.10
CA GLN A 346 -17.50 -15.62 -6.85
C GLN A 346 -16.46 -14.51 -6.82
N LYS A 347 -15.22 -14.83 -7.21
CA LYS A 347 -14.15 -13.83 -7.34
C LYS A 347 -14.47 -12.81 -8.42
N LEU A 348 -15.05 -13.22 -9.55
CA LEU A 348 -15.49 -12.30 -10.60
C LEU A 348 -16.56 -11.32 -10.08
N SER A 349 -17.54 -11.80 -9.31
CA SER A 349 -18.55 -10.92 -8.73
C SER A 349 -17.98 -9.90 -7.75
N MET A 350 -16.91 -10.25 -7.00
CA MET A 350 -16.21 -9.30 -6.14
C MET A 350 -15.36 -8.33 -6.94
N PHE A 351 -14.72 -8.80 -8.01
CA PHE A 351 -13.88 -8.00 -8.91
C PHE A 351 -14.68 -6.92 -9.64
N LEU A 352 -15.87 -7.25 -10.16
CA LEU A 352 -16.73 -6.30 -10.87
C LEU A 352 -17.54 -5.37 -9.96
N LYS A 353 -17.50 -5.58 -8.63
CA LYS A 353 -18.29 -4.79 -7.69
C LYS A 353 -17.84 -3.31 -7.76
N SER A 354 -18.82 -2.42 -7.90
CA SER A 354 -18.61 -0.97 -8.02
C SER A 354 -17.90 -0.50 -9.29
N VAL A 355 -17.67 -1.38 -10.27
CA VAL A 355 -17.17 -0.99 -11.59
C VAL A 355 -18.27 -0.22 -12.33
N ARG A 356 -17.93 0.95 -12.86
CA ARG A 356 -18.80 1.72 -13.74
C ARG A 356 -18.61 1.28 -15.18
N VAL A 357 -19.73 1.15 -15.87
CA VAL A 357 -19.79 0.83 -17.29
C VAL A 357 -20.67 1.83 -18.02
N GLN A 358 -20.26 2.24 -19.21
CA GLN A 358 -21.13 2.88 -20.18
C GLN A 358 -22.01 1.81 -20.83
N VAL A 359 -23.29 2.12 -20.93
CA VAL A 359 -24.30 1.26 -21.55
C VAL A 359 -24.51 1.69 -23.00
N THR A 360 -24.35 0.77 -23.95
CA THR A 360 -24.34 1.09 -25.39
C THR A 360 -25.69 0.99 -26.09
N HIS A 361 -26.64 0.22 -25.54
CA HIS A 361 -27.96 0.01 -26.15
C HIS A 361 -28.95 1.15 -25.88
N MET A 362 -28.69 1.99 -24.88
CA MET A 362 -29.51 3.16 -24.56
C MET A 362 -28.96 4.38 -25.31
N ARG A 363 -29.76 4.94 -26.22
CA ARG A 363 -29.45 6.22 -26.86
C ARG A 363 -30.23 7.30 -26.12
N ARG A 364 -29.52 8.16 -25.40
CA ARG A 364 -30.06 9.41 -24.85
C ARG A 364 -29.38 10.56 -25.57
N GLU A 365 -30.18 11.41 -26.19
CA GLU A 365 -29.72 12.67 -26.77
C GLU A 365 -30.06 13.77 -25.77
N GLY A 366 -29.08 14.62 -25.48
CA GLY A 366 -29.30 15.83 -24.70
C GLY A 366 -30.15 16.82 -25.48
N SER A 367 -30.69 17.83 -24.79
CA SER A 367 -31.43 18.94 -25.41
C SER A 367 -30.61 19.72 -26.44
N ASP A 368 -29.28 19.57 -26.42
CA ASP A 368 -28.28 20.16 -27.32
C ASP A 368 -27.86 19.23 -28.47
N GLY A 369 -28.49 18.06 -28.62
CA GLY A 369 -28.15 17.06 -29.64
C GLY A 369 -26.87 16.25 -29.35
N ARG A 370 -26.20 16.47 -28.21
CA ARG A 370 -25.03 15.67 -27.81
C ARG A 370 -25.46 14.33 -27.23
N LYS A 371 -24.69 13.28 -27.50
CA LYS A 371 -24.94 11.93 -26.96
C LYS A 371 -24.59 11.89 -25.48
N VAL A 372 -25.57 11.62 -24.62
CA VAL A 372 -25.38 11.42 -23.18
C VAL A 372 -24.94 9.98 -22.95
N LEU A 373 -23.75 9.79 -22.34
CA LEU A 373 -23.22 8.47 -22.03
C LEU A 373 -23.99 7.86 -20.86
N ALA A 374 -24.83 6.86 -21.11
CA ALA A 374 -25.58 6.19 -20.05
C ALA A 374 -24.65 5.36 -19.13
N ILE A 375 -24.15 5.96 -18.05
CA ILE A 375 -23.24 5.28 -17.12
C ILE A 375 -24.04 4.55 -16.02
N ARG A 376 -23.65 3.31 -15.71
CA ARG A 376 -24.22 2.47 -14.64
C ARG A 376 -23.13 1.84 -13.80
N THR A 377 -23.43 1.56 -12.53
CA THR A 377 -22.49 0.93 -11.60
C THR A 377 -22.91 -0.52 -11.36
N ILE A 378 -21.98 -1.46 -11.50
CA ILE A 378 -22.23 -2.89 -11.28
C ILE A 378 -22.30 -3.17 -9.79
N LEU A 379 -23.40 -3.78 -9.34
CA LEU A 379 -23.56 -4.31 -7.99
C LEU A 379 -22.79 -5.63 -7.82
N GLY A 380 -22.85 -6.47 -8.85
CA GLY A 380 -22.23 -7.80 -8.91
C GLY A 380 -22.87 -8.62 -10.02
N LEU A 381 -22.71 -9.95 -9.97
CA LEU A 381 -23.40 -10.85 -10.90
C LEU A 381 -24.86 -11.06 -10.49
N ALA A 382 -25.70 -11.47 -11.44
CA ALA A 382 -27.03 -11.99 -11.17
C ALA A 382 -26.96 -13.22 -10.24
N THR A 383 -27.84 -13.28 -9.26
CA THR A 383 -27.87 -14.33 -8.22
C THR A 383 -29.28 -14.88 -8.03
N ILE A 384 -29.38 -16.09 -7.47
CA ILE A 384 -30.65 -16.73 -7.12
C ILE A 384 -31.45 -15.96 -6.04
N ASP A 385 -30.77 -15.09 -5.29
CA ASP A 385 -31.36 -14.31 -4.21
C ASP A 385 -31.91 -12.95 -4.67
N ASP A 386 -31.73 -12.58 -5.95
CA ASP A 386 -32.23 -11.32 -6.49
C ASP A 386 -33.77 -11.30 -6.52
N GLY A 387 -34.37 -10.19 -6.07
CA GLY A 387 -35.82 -9.99 -5.97
C GLY A 387 -36.48 -10.70 -4.80
N ARG A 388 -35.73 -11.08 -3.76
CA ARG A 388 -36.29 -11.74 -2.57
C ARG A 388 -37.34 -10.83 -1.90
N GLY A 389 -38.61 -11.26 -1.92
CA GLY A 389 -39.74 -10.51 -1.36
C GLY A 389 -40.57 -9.71 -2.37
N VAL A 390 -40.26 -9.80 -3.66
CA VAL A 390 -41.07 -9.21 -4.74
C VAL A 390 -42.01 -10.27 -5.33
N GLN A 391 -43.27 -9.92 -5.61
CA GLN A 391 -44.29 -10.83 -6.14
C GLN A 391 -43.84 -11.52 -7.44
N HIS A 392 -43.31 -10.73 -8.39
CA HIS A 392 -42.76 -11.23 -9.65
C HIS A 392 -41.22 -11.25 -9.62
N ARG A 393 -40.65 -12.05 -8.70
CA ARG A 393 -39.19 -12.15 -8.58
C ARG A 393 -38.54 -12.69 -9.86
N PRO A 394 -37.35 -12.20 -10.25
CA PRO A 394 -36.61 -12.80 -11.35
C PRO A 394 -36.29 -14.28 -11.11
N ARG A 395 -36.18 -15.03 -12.21
CA ARG A 395 -35.77 -16.44 -12.21
C ARG A 395 -34.35 -16.53 -12.72
N VAL A 396 -33.41 -16.78 -11.81
CA VAL A 396 -31.99 -16.94 -12.10
C VAL A 396 -31.62 -18.40 -11.86
N LEU A 397 -31.13 -19.12 -12.88
CA LEU A 397 -30.85 -20.55 -12.77
C LEU A 397 -29.75 -20.87 -11.74
N ARG A 398 -28.68 -20.07 -11.73
CA ARG A 398 -27.54 -20.17 -10.82
C ARG A 398 -26.87 -18.82 -10.66
N THR A 399 -26.12 -18.63 -9.57
CA THR A 399 -25.29 -17.42 -9.43
C THR A 399 -24.29 -17.31 -10.58
N GLY A 400 -24.28 -16.14 -11.23
CA GLY A 400 -23.50 -15.89 -12.44
C GLY A 400 -24.03 -16.62 -13.68
N ALA A 401 -25.34 -16.82 -13.78
CA ALA A 401 -25.99 -17.33 -14.98
C ALA A 401 -25.87 -16.36 -16.18
N GLY A 402 -25.83 -16.92 -17.39
CA GLY A 402 -25.82 -16.17 -18.63
C GLY A 402 -27.20 -15.64 -19.03
N PRO A 403 -27.30 -14.79 -20.06
CA PRO A 403 -28.54 -14.10 -20.44
C PRO A 403 -29.71 -15.01 -20.84
N LYS A 404 -29.47 -16.25 -21.28
CA LYS A 404 -30.54 -17.23 -21.56
C LYS A 404 -31.20 -17.80 -20.30
N ASP A 405 -30.43 -17.82 -19.21
CA ASP A 405 -30.77 -18.47 -17.94
C ASP A 405 -31.18 -17.46 -16.84
N VAL A 406 -31.23 -16.18 -17.19
CA VAL A 406 -31.74 -15.10 -16.35
C VAL A 406 -33.03 -14.59 -16.98
N ARG A 407 -34.16 -14.76 -16.30
CA ARG A 407 -35.47 -14.30 -16.76
C ARG A 407 -36.08 -13.31 -15.79
N PHE A 408 -36.75 -12.30 -16.32
CA PHE A 408 -37.51 -11.32 -15.54
C PHE A 408 -38.94 -11.24 -16.07
N TYR A 409 -39.85 -10.79 -15.20
CA TYR A 409 -41.24 -10.61 -15.58
C TYR A 409 -41.39 -9.31 -16.35
N LYS A 410 -41.92 -9.39 -17.57
CA LYS A 410 -42.25 -8.24 -18.41
C LYS A 410 -43.77 -8.15 -18.46
N GLU A 411 -44.30 -7.04 -17.98
CA GLU A 411 -45.72 -6.70 -18.14
C GLU A 411 -45.97 -6.30 -19.59
N ASP A 412 -47.11 -6.73 -20.13
CA ASP A 412 -47.55 -6.30 -21.45
C ASP A 412 -48.00 -4.84 -21.36
N ALA A 413 -47.70 -4.02 -22.39
CA ALA A 413 -48.10 -2.63 -22.39
C ALA A 413 -49.64 -2.56 -22.33
N ALA A 414 -50.19 -1.85 -21.34
CA ALA A 414 -51.62 -1.66 -21.21
C ALA A 414 -52.13 -0.99 -22.50
N THR A 415 -52.96 -1.71 -23.26
CA THR A 415 -53.77 -1.10 -24.31
C THR A 415 -54.70 -0.09 -23.63
N GLU A 416 -54.58 1.18 -24.01
CA GLU A 416 -55.56 2.19 -23.62
C GLU A 416 -56.94 1.79 -24.16
N GLN A 417 -57.76 1.12 -23.35
CA GLN A 417 -59.19 0.97 -23.60
C GLN A 417 -60.01 1.30 -22.35
N SER A 418 -60.67 2.46 -22.46
CA SER A 418 -62.02 2.81 -21.99
C SER A 418 -62.46 2.46 -20.56
N THR A 419 -62.64 3.53 -19.78
CA THR A 419 -63.77 3.81 -18.85
C THR A 419 -64.42 2.64 -18.11
N GLY A 420 -64.24 2.63 -16.79
CA GLY A 420 -65.29 2.22 -15.84
C GLY A 420 -65.35 0.74 -15.47
N GLY A 421 -64.25 0.16 -14.98
CA GLY A 421 -64.26 -1.16 -14.35
C GLY A 421 -63.02 -1.37 -13.47
N ALA A 422 -63.15 -2.14 -12.39
CA ALA A 422 -62.07 -2.43 -11.43
C ALA A 422 -60.77 -2.88 -12.14
N PRO A 423 -59.57 -2.55 -11.60
CA PRO A 423 -58.32 -2.78 -12.31
C PRO A 423 -58.12 -4.27 -12.62
N ALA A 424 -58.10 -4.61 -13.91
CA ALA A 424 -57.72 -5.93 -14.39
C ALA A 424 -56.27 -6.22 -13.97
N ALA A 425 -56.01 -7.43 -13.48
CA ALA A 425 -54.65 -7.86 -13.15
C ALA A 425 -53.76 -7.75 -14.38
N ALA A 426 -52.66 -7.00 -14.27
CA ALA A 426 -51.70 -6.81 -15.37
C ALA A 426 -51.25 -8.19 -15.90
N THR A 427 -51.53 -8.47 -17.17
CA THR A 427 -51.03 -9.65 -17.86
C THR A 427 -49.57 -9.42 -18.26
N GLY A 428 -48.73 -10.42 -18.05
CA GLY A 428 -47.30 -10.36 -18.36
C GLY A 428 -46.68 -11.75 -18.34
N SER A 429 -45.47 -11.85 -18.91
CA SER A 429 -44.77 -13.13 -19.06
C SER A 429 -43.30 -13.03 -18.65
N TYR A 430 -42.69 -14.17 -18.32
CA TYR A 430 -41.25 -14.24 -18.05
C TYR A 430 -40.48 -14.32 -19.35
N VAL A 431 -39.65 -13.31 -19.61
CA VAL A 431 -38.74 -13.26 -20.77
C VAL A 431 -37.29 -13.39 -20.30
N SER A 432 -36.45 -14.10 -21.08
CA SER A 432 -35.01 -14.14 -20.78
C SER A 432 -34.34 -12.82 -21.14
N VAL A 433 -33.23 -12.49 -20.48
CA VAL A 433 -32.42 -11.31 -20.85
C VAL A 433 -31.96 -11.43 -22.32
N TYR A 434 -31.64 -12.64 -22.78
CA TYR A 434 -31.27 -12.87 -24.18
C TYR A 434 -32.41 -12.53 -25.14
N ASP A 435 -33.60 -13.10 -24.92
CA ASP A 435 -34.77 -12.89 -25.79
C ASP A 435 -35.22 -11.44 -25.74
N PHE A 436 -35.19 -10.79 -24.57
CA PHE A 436 -35.51 -9.37 -24.45
C PHE A 436 -34.62 -8.48 -25.31
N PHE A 437 -33.30 -8.68 -25.29
CA PHE A 437 -32.38 -7.89 -26.11
C PHE A 437 -32.50 -8.22 -27.61
N ARG A 438 -32.78 -9.48 -27.97
CA ARG A 438 -33.06 -9.87 -29.35
C ARG A 438 -34.34 -9.18 -29.86
N ASP A 439 -35.42 -9.29 -29.10
CA ASP A 439 -36.77 -8.92 -29.57
C ASP A 439 -37.05 -7.42 -29.41
N SER A 440 -36.56 -6.79 -28.32
CA SER A 440 -36.83 -5.36 -28.03
C SER A 440 -35.74 -4.42 -28.55
N HIS A 441 -34.52 -4.91 -28.79
CA HIS A 441 -33.39 -4.10 -29.26
C HIS A 441 -32.79 -4.59 -30.59
N GLY A 442 -33.26 -5.69 -31.17
CA GLY A 442 -32.70 -6.25 -32.41
C GLY A 442 -31.26 -6.75 -32.26
N MET A 443 -30.83 -7.08 -31.03
CA MET A 443 -29.44 -7.41 -30.73
C MET A 443 -29.24 -8.90 -30.47
N THR A 444 -28.45 -9.56 -31.31
CA THR A 444 -27.94 -10.92 -31.04
C THR A 444 -26.70 -10.84 -30.15
N LEU A 445 -26.81 -11.28 -28.89
CA LEU A 445 -25.71 -11.25 -27.93
C LEU A 445 -24.62 -12.26 -28.33
N LYS A 446 -23.37 -11.79 -28.45
CA LYS A 446 -22.22 -12.61 -28.89
C LYS A 446 -21.65 -13.46 -27.76
N ASN A 447 -21.88 -13.07 -26.50
CA ASN A 447 -21.34 -13.76 -25.33
C ASN A 447 -22.44 -14.38 -24.43
N PRO A 448 -23.26 -15.31 -24.94
CA PRO A 448 -24.41 -15.85 -24.20
C PRO A 448 -24.02 -16.71 -22.99
N ASN A 449 -22.76 -17.11 -22.87
CA ASN A 449 -22.24 -17.90 -21.75
C ASN A 449 -21.65 -17.03 -20.64
N LEU A 450 -21.42 -15.73 -20.88
CA LEU A 450 -20.90 -14.85 -19.85
C LEU A 450 -22.01 -14.46 -18.86
N PRO A 451 -21.68 -14.40 -17.55
CA PRO A 451 -22.61 -13.98 -16.52
C PRO A 451 -23.27 -12.61 -16.79
N VAL A 452 -24.57 -12.52 -16.56
CA VAL A 452 -25.30 -11.25 -16.53
C VAL A 452 -24.89 -10.44 -15.30
N VAL A 453 -24.70 -9.13 -15.47
CA VAL A 453 -24.44 -8.22 -14.35
C VAL A 453 -25.72 -7.59 -13.83
N ASN A 454 -25.83 -7.44 -12.52
CA ASN A 454 -26.89 -6.66 -11.86
C ASN A 454 -26.34 -5.24 -11.58
N ILE A 455 -27.04 -4.21 -12.05
CA ILE A 455 -26.73 -2.78 -11.84
C ILE A 455 -27.73 -2.07 -10.93
N GLY A 456 -28.76 -2.79 -10.47
CA GLY A 456 -29.79 -2.30 -9.57
C GLY A 456 -29.45 -2.59 -8.10
N SER A 457 -30.47 -2.96 -7.33
CA SER A 457 -30.32 -3.48 -5.96
C SER A 457 -30.59 -4.99 -5.93
N ARG A 458 -30.38 -5.64 -4.78
CA ARG A 458 -30.80 -7.05 -4.61
C ARG A 458 -32.32 -7.16 -4.57
N ASP A 459 -33.03 -6.19 -4.01
CA ASP A 459 -34.50 -6.23 -3.91
C ASP A 459 -35.18 -5.82 -5.22
N ARG A 460 -34.61 -4.84 -5.92
CA ARG A 460 -35.03 -4.38 -7.25
C ARG A 460 -33.86 -4.50 -8.23
N PRO A 461 -33.60 -5.70 -8.76
CA PRO A 461 -32.50 -5.95 -9.67
C PRO A 461 -32.76 -5.36 -11.05
N THR A 462 -31.68 -5.00 -11.74
CA THR A 462 -31.71 -4.55 -13.13
C THR A 462 -30.55 -5.21 -13.85
N TYR A 463 -30.86 -5.96 -14.89
CA TYR A 463 -29.91 -6.86 -15.53
C TYR A 463 -29.38 -6.29 -16.83
N LEU A 464 -28.06 -6.35 -17.01
CA LEU A 464 -27.41 -6.05 -18.29
C LEU A 464 -26.56 -7.24 -18.75
N PRO A 465 -26.68 -7.66 -20.03
CA PRO A 465 -25.70 -8.56 -20.60
C PRO A 465 -24.35 -7.84 -20.78
N PRO A 466 -23.21 -8.53 -20.63
CA PRO A 466 -21.90 -7.91 -20.78
C PRO A 466 -21.68 -7.25 -22.15
N ASP A 467 -22.28 -7.78 -23.22
CA ASP A 467 -22.14 -7.28 -24.60
C ASP A 467 -22.53 -5.80 -24.78
N VAL A 468 -23.36 -5.24 -23.89
CA VAL A 468 -23.83 -3.85 -23.96
C VAL A 468 -23.13 -2.92 -22.95
N CYS A 469 -22.01 -3.37 -22.38
CA CYS A 469 -21.28 -2.66 -21.33
C CYS A 469 -19.83 -2.38 -21.74
N ILE A 470 -19.40 -1.13 -21.63
CA ILE A 470 -18.01 -0.69 -21.82
C ILE A 470 -17.47 -0.19 -20.47
N VAL A 471 -16.39 -0.77 -19.97
CA VAL A 471 -15.69 -0.35 -18.75
C VAL A 471 -15.02 1.00 -18.99
N LEU A 472 -15.31 1.98 -18.13
CA LEU A 472 -14.71 3.31 -18.18
C LEU A 472 -13.27 3.31 -17.65
N PRO A 473 -12.38 4.18 -18.17
CA PRO A 473 -11.00 4.30 -17.69
C PRO A 473 -10.93 4.90 -16.27
N GLY A 474 -9.75 4.80 -15.64
CA GLY A 474 -9.45 5.50 -14.39
C GLY A 474 -10.13 4.93 -13.14
N GLN A 475 -10.56 3.67 -13.19
CA GLN A 475 -11.19 2.98 -12.06
C GLN A 475 -10.20 2.02 -11.39
N ALA A 476 -9.81 2.27 -10.14
CA ALA A 476 -8.92 1.37 -9.41
C ALA A 476 -9.70 0.20 -8.78
N PRO A 477 -9.20 -1.04 -8.88
CA PRO A 477 -9.81 -2.19 -8.23
C PRO A 477 -9.56 -2.17 -6.71
N ASN A 478 -10.54 -2.61 -5.93
CA ASN A 478 -10.36 -2.85 -4.49
C ASN A 478 -9.97 -4.31 -4.21
N VAL A 479 -9.01 -4.84 -4.97
CA VAL A 479 -8.48 -6.20 -4.80
C VAL A 479 -6.96 -6.21 -4.84
N ALA A 480 -6.35 -7.11 -4.08
CA ALA A 480 -4.91 -7.32 -4.10
C ALA A 480 -4.48 -7.95 -5.44
N LEU A 481 -3.37 -7.47 -5.99
CA LEU A 481 -2.74 -8.06 -7.16
C LEU A 481 -2.21 -9.47 -6.83
N ASN A 482 -2.28 -10.38 -7.81
CA ASN A 482 -1.64 -11.67 -7.69
C ASN A 482 -0.10 -11.57 -7.89
N THR A 483 0.63 -12.65 -7.65
CA THR A 483 2.11 -12.65 -7.76
C THR A 483 2.61 -12.28 -9.16
N SER A 484 1.96 -12.76 -10.22
CA SER A 484 2.33 -12.44 -11.60
C SER A 484 2.12 -10.95 -11.91
N GLN A 485 0.94 -10.44 -11.56
CA GLN A 485 0.58 -9.03 -11.65
C GLN A 485 1.55 -8.14 -10.85
N THR A 486 1.92 -8.56 -9.64
CA THR A 486 2.88 -7.84 -8.80
C THR A 486 4.27 -7.80 -9.44
N GLN A 487 4.73 -8.91 -10.03
CA GLN A 487 6.00 -8.95 -10.76
C GLN A 487 5.98 -8.05 -12.00
N GLN A 488 4.89 -8.06 -12.77
CA GLN A 488 4.71 -7.17 -13.92
C GLN A 488 4.68 -5.70 -13.49
N MET A 489 3.94 -5.36 -12.43
CA MET A 489 3.93 -4.03 -11.81
C MET A 489 5.35 -3.57 -11.46
N ILE A 490 6.16 -4.43 -10.82
CA ILE A 490 7.56 -4.11 -10.47
C ILE A 490 8.38 -3.88 -11.74
N LYS A 491 8.28 -4.76 -12.75
CA LYS A 491 9.00 -4.60 -14.02
C LYS A 491 8.67 -3.28 -14.71
N PHE A 492 7.41 -2.86 -14.68
CA PHE A 492 6.97 -1.58 -15.21
C PHE A 492 7.46 -0.38 -14.38
N ALA A 493 7.49 -0.52 -13.05
CA ALA A 493 7.85 0.56 -12.14
C ALA A 493 9.35 0.87 -12.15
N VAL A 494 10.20 -0.17 -12.25
CA VAL A 494 11.66 -0.06 -12.16
C VAL A 494 12.23 0.75 -13.33
N ARG A 495 12.82 1.90 -13.03
CA ARG A 495 13.58 2.75 -13.95
C ARG A 495 14.80 3.33 -13.25
N ARG A 496 15.82 3.71 -14.02
CA ARG A 496 16.98 4.43 -13.50
C ARG A 496 16.57 5.81 -12.96
N PRO A 497 17.29 6.35 -11.95
CA PRO A 497 16.98 7.66 -11.36
C PRO A 497 16.86 8.80 -12.38
N ALA A 498 17.73 8.85 -13.40
CA ALA A 498 17.70 9.92 -14.40
C ALA A 498 16.40 9.97 -15.21
N LEU A 499 15.86 8.80 -15.60
CA LEU A 499 14.58 8.70 -16.28
C LEU A 499 13.42 9.12 -15.37
N ASN A 500 13.49 8.76 -14.09
CA ASN A 500 12.49 9.20 -13.12
C ASN A 500 12.54 10.71 -12.91
N ALA A 501 13.74 11.30 -12.75
CA ALA A 501 13.92 12.75 -12.64
C ALA A 501 13.40 13.49 -13.87
N LYS A 502 13.68 12.98 -15.09
CA LYS A 502 13.11 13.51 -16.34
C LYS A 502 11.58 13.47 -16.34
N SER A 503 10.98 12.34 -15.97
CA SER A 503 9.53 12.17 -15.92
C SER A 503 8.87 13.08 -14.88
N ILE A 504 9.49 13.26 -13.71
CA ILE A 504 9.03 14.19 -12.68
C ILE A 504 9.11 15.63 -13.20
N ASN A 505 10.25 16.02 -13.79
CA ASN A 505 10.49 17.37 -14.29
C ASN A 505 9.56 17.77 -15.45
N THR A 506 9.13 16.82 -16.27
CA THR A 506 8.23 17.08 -17.41
C THR A 506 6.78 16.74 -17.07
N LYS A 507 6.43 15.46 -17.07
CA LYS A 507 5.05 14.97 -16.90
C LYS A 507 4.51 15.23 -15.50
N GLY A 508 5.38 15.21 -14.47
CA GLY A 508 5.01 15.53 -13.10
C GLY A 508 4.66 17.01 -12.91
N ALA A 509 5.33 17.92 -13.61
CA ALA A 509 4.92 19.33 -13.65
C ALA A 509 3.64 19.52 -14.48
N GLN A 510 3.51 18.82 -15.62
CA GLN A 510 2.35 18.90 -16.50
C GLN A 510 1.05 18.47 -15.80
N ILE A 511 1.06 17.36 -15.06
CA ILE A 511 -0.16 16.85 -14.40
C ILE A 511 -0.69 17.81 -13.32
N LEU A 512 0.18 18.66 -12.78
CA LEU A 512 -0.16 19.66 -11.78
C LEU A 512 -0.55 21.00 -12.41
N GLY A 513 -0.60 21.09 -13.74
CA GLY A 513 -0.90 22.33 -14.46
C GLY A 513 0.19 23.39 -14.31
N ALA A 514 1.44 22.98 -14.05
CA ALA A 514 2.58 23.86 -13.82
C ALA A 514 3.44 24.13 -15.08
N THR A 515 3.12 23.47 -16.20
CA THR A 515 3.76 23.72 -17.51
C THR A 515 2.99 24.78 -18.29
N GLN A 516 3.65 25.48 -19.22
CA GLN A 516 2.99 26.54 -20.01
C GLN A 516 2.01 25.98 -21.06
N PRO A 517 0.82 26.60 -21.24
CA PRO A 517 0.26 27.67 -20.41
C PRO A 517 -0.11 27.14 -19.01
N VAL A 518 0.29 27.87 -17.97
CA VAL A 518 -0.01 27.50 -16.59
C VAL A 518 -1.52 27.44 -16.35
N SER A 519 -1.96 26.52 -15.48
CA SER A 519 -3.38 26.38 -15.17
C SER A 519 -3.98 27.67 -14.60
N SER A 520 -5.25 27.92 -14.93
CA SER A 520 -6.01 29.07 -14.41
C SER A 520 -6.01 29.11 -12.88
N THR A 521 -6.03 27.94 -12.22
CA THR A 521 -5.93 27.82 -10.77
C THR A 521 -4.63 28.42 -10.21
N LEU A 522 -3.46 28.06 -10.77
CA LEU A 522 -2.19 28.61 -10.28
C LEU A 522 -2.11 30.12 -10.54
N ALA A 523 -2.56 30.56 -11.71
CA ALA A 523 -2.62 31.98 -12.07
C ALA A 523 -3.54 32.78 -11.12
N GLY A 524 -4.75 32.30 -10.85
CA GLY A 524 -5.74 32.94 -9.97
C GLY A 524 -5.30 33.04 -8.50
N PHE A 525 -4.41 32.14 -8.07
CA PHE A 525 -3.79 32.17 -6.73
C PHE A 525 -2.45 32.90 -6.71
N GLY A 526 -1.93 33.38 -7.85
CA GLY A 526 -0.62 34.01 -7.92
C GLY A 526 0.51 33.09 -7.45
N LEU A 527 0.38 31.79 -7.70
CA LEU A 527 1.37 30.77 -7.37
C LEU A 527 2.16 30.38 -8.61
N THR A 528 3.47 30.31 -8.46
CA THR A 528 4.38 29.91 -9.54
C THR A 528 5.24 28.75 -9.06
N VAL A 529 5.18 27.63 -9.79
CA VAL A 529 6.10 26.50 -9.63
C VAL A 529 7.31 26.78 -10.50
N GLN A 530 8.47 26.93 -9.87
CA GLN A 530 9.71 27.21 -10.60
C GLN A 530 10.11 26.00 -11.46
N PRO A 531 10.45 26.19 -12.74
CA PRO A 531 10.90 25.11 -13.61
C PRO A 531 12.20 24.50 -13.10
N GLY A 532 12.27 23.16 -13.09
CA GLY A 532 13.48 22.44 -12.69
C GLY A 532 13.43 21.88 -11.28
N LEU A 533 14.08 20.73 -11.11
CA LEU A 533 14.30 20.12 -9.80
C LEU A 533 15.36 20.89 -9.01
N ILE A 534 15.14 21.12 -7.72
CA ILE A 534 16.14 21.78 -6.87
C ILE A 534 17.41 20.91 -6.74
N THR A 535 18.55 21.57 -6.58
CA THR A 535 19.79 20.92 -6.15
C THR A 535 20.08 21.18 -4.68
N VAL A 536 20.65 20.18 -4.02
CA VAL A 536 20.98 20.21 -2.60
C VAL A 536 22.43 19.73 -2.37
N PRO A 537 23.16 20.34 -1.42
CA PRO A 537 24.44 19.81 -0.98
C PRO A 537 24.21 18.54 -0.16
N ALA A 538 25.00 17.50 -0.43
CA ALA A 538 24.96 16.24 0.28
C ALA A 538 26.38 15.76 0.61
N ARG A 539 26.45 14.70 1.43
CA ARG A 539 27.72 14.12 1.88
C ARG A 539 27.68 12.61 1.75
N VAL A 540 28.74 12.04 1.17
CA VAL A 540 28.96 10.59 1.10
C VAL A 540 29.81 10.18 2.30
N LEU A 541 29.18 9.50 3.26
CA LEU A 541 29.87 8.96 4.42
C LEU A 541 30.74 7.77 4.04
N GLN A 542 31.89 7.65 4.68
CA GLN A 542 32.74 6.47 4.55
C GLN A 542 32.02 5.25 5.17
N GLY A 543 31.84 4.20 4.39
CA GLY A 543 31.25 2.94 4.87
C GLY A 543 32.06 2.33 6.02
N PRO A 544 31.40 1.65 6.97
CA PRO A 544 32.10 0.97 8.06
C PRO A 544 32.84 -0.26 7.53
N GLN A 545 33.93 -0.63 8.19
CA GLN A 545 34.64 -1.88 7.91
C GLN A 545 33.89 -3.06 8.51
N VAL A 546 33.53 -4.03 7.66
CA VAL A 546 32.85 -5.25 8.09
C VAL A 546 33.89 -6.32 8.41
N ARG A 547 33.86 -6.85 9.64
CA ARG A 547 34.82 -7.84 10.12
C ARG A 547 34.18 -9.22 10.23
N TYR A 548 34.81 -10.18 9.57
CA TYR A 548 34.56 -11.61 9.72
C TYR A 548 35.75 -12.27 10.43
N ARG A 549 35.62 -13.52 10.85
CA ARG A 549 36.78 -14.31 11.25
C ARG A 549 37.60 -14.60 10.00
N MET A 550 38.81 -14.04 9.96
CA MET A 550 39.70 -14.15 8.81
C MET A 550 40.41 -15.52 8.83
N VAL A 551 40.54 -16.15 7.66
CA VAL A 551 41.16 -17.47 7.47
C VAL A 551 42.30 -17.34 6.47
N GLY A 552 43.47 -17.91 6.78
CA GLY A 552 44.64 -17.93 5.89
C GLY A 552 45.82 -17.08 6.36
N LYS A 553 46.96 -17.20 5.67
CA LYS A 553 48.27 -16.63 6.05
C LYS A 553 48.36 -15.10 5.84
N TYR A 554 47.52 -14.53 4.96
CA TYR A 554 47.44 -13.09 4.66
C TYR A 554 45.97 -12.63 4.66
N PRO A 555 45.41 -12.33 5.83
CA PRO A 555 44.01 -11.94 5.93
C PRO A 555 43.77 -10.55 5.32
N LYS A 556 42.79 -10.41 4.41
CA LYS A 556 42.35 -9.12 3.86
C LYS A 556 41.01 -8.70 4.47
N PRO A 557 40.83 -7.43 4.88
CA PRO A 557 39.54 -6.94 5.36
C PRO A 557 38.49 -7.05 4.25
N THR A 558 37.23 -7.23 4.67
CA THR A 558 36.11 -7.27 3.73
C THR A 558 35.76 -5.85 3.32
N ASN A 559 36.20 -5.47 2.12
CA ASN A 559 35.92 -4.14 1.59
C ASN A 559 34.43 -4.03 1.20
N THR A 560 33.76 -3.01 1.74
CA THR A 560 32.42 -2.62 1.30
C THR A 560 32.53 -1.73 0.07
N ILE A 561 31.87 -2.09 -1.02
CA ILE A 561 31.80 -1.28 -2.24
C ILE A 561 30.34 -0.87 -2.44
N PHE A 562 30.06 0.43 -2.38
CA PHE A 562 28.70 0.99 -2.48
C PHE A 562 27.67 0.30 -1.56
N GLY A 563 28.10 -0.03 -0.33
CA GLY A 563 27.25 -0.71 0.65
C GLY A 563 27.08 -2.22 0.44
N SER A 564 27.78 -2.82 -0.53
CA SER A 564 27.74 -4.26 -0.82
C SER A 564 29.07 -4.94 -0.48
N TRP A 565 28.99 -6.18 -0.03
CA TRP A 565 30.13 -7.08 0.16
C TRP A 565 29.66 -8.54 0.06
N ASN A 566 30.60 -9.48 -0.07
CA ASN A 566 30.30 -10.91 -0.05
C ASN A 566 31.09 -11.62 1.06
N MET A 567 30.76 -12.90 1.30
CA MET A 567 31.43 -13.74 2.32
C MET A 567 32.48 -14.68 1.72
N GLN A 568 32.97 -14.43 0.50
CA GLN A 568 33.97 -15.31 -0.09
C GLN A 568 35.24 -15.30 0.77
N ASN A 569 35.76 -16.50 1.07
CA ASN A 569 36.95 -16.72 1.91
C ASN A 569 36.85 -16.20 3.37
N ASN A 570 35.62 -15.97 3.85
CA ASN A 570 35.35 -15.51 5.22
C ASN A 570 34.62 -16.56 6.06
N GLN A 571 34.87 -16.60 7.36
CA GLN A 571 34.12 -17.38 8.34
C GLN A 571 33.35 -16.48 9.30
N PHE A 572 32.23 -16.97 9.85
CA PHE A 572 31.47 -16.23 10.85
C PHE A 572 32.35 -15.83 12.04
N SER A 573 32.16 -14.61 12.54
CA SER A 573 32.90 -14.07 13.69
C SER A 573 32.76 -14.95 14.93
N VAL A 574 31.53 -15.39 15.20
CA VAL A 574 31.21 -16.42 16.18
C VAL A 574 30.31 -17.46 15.51
N ALA A 575 30.93 -18.51 14.99
CA ALA A 575 30.23 -19.64 14.39
C ALA A 575 29.68 -20.58 15.48
N LYS A 576 28.41 -20.96 15.38
CA LYS A 576 27.78 -21.96 16.25
C LYS A 576 27.82 -23.35 15.62
N SER A 577 27.90 -24.37 16.46
CA SER A 577 27.81 -25.76 16.01
C SER A 577 26.36 -26.13 15.71
N LEU A 578 26.11 -26.76 14.55
CA LEU A 578 24.84 -27.32 14.14
C LEU A 578 24.90 -28.85 14.29
N LYS A 579 24.46 -29.33 15.44
CA LYS A 579 24.43 -30.75 15.82
C LYS A 579 22.99 -31.21 16.01
N ASN A 580 22.69 -32.48 15.77
CA ASN A 580 21.34 -33.04 15.95
C ASN A 580 20.24 -32.13 15.35
N TRP A 581 20.16 -32.07 14.02
CA TRP A 581 19.17 -31.24 13.32
C TRP A 581 18.41 -32.09 12.30
N ALA A 582 17.21 -31.65 11.95
CA ALA A 582 16.32 -32.38 11.06
C ALA A 582 16.10 -31.62 9.76
N CYS A 583 15.97 -32.36 8.66
CA CYS A 583 15.50 -31.85 7.38
C CYS A 583 14.13 -32.45 7.11
N LEU A 584 13.08 -31.63 6.94
CA LEU A 584 11.76 -32.07 6.54
C LEU A 584 11.49 -31.61 5.10
N TRP A 585 11.49 -32.56 4.17
CA TRP A 585 11.15 -32.34 2.78
C TRP A 585 9.66 -32.59 2.55
N ILE A 586 8.94 -31.52 2.17
CA ILE A 586 7.49 -31.56 1.94
C ILE A 586 7.23 -31.70 0.44
N LYS A 587 6.52 -32.77 0.06
CA LYS A 587 6.08 -33.02 -1.32
C LYS A 587 4.69 -32.43 -1.55
N GLN A 588 4.37 -32.16 -2.80
CA GLN A 588 3.03 -31.79 -3.26
C GLN A 588 2.65 -32.75 -4.38
N GLN A 589 1.46 -33.37 -4.30
CA GLN A 589 1.05 -34.46 -5.20
C GLN A 589 1.17 -34.10 -6.70
N ASP A 590 0.87 -32.85 -7.06
CA ASP A 590 0.85 -32.39 -8.46
C ASP A 590 2.10 -31.59 -8.88
N SER A 591 3.17 -31.58 -8.08
CA SER A 591 4.37 -30.79 -8.36
C SER A 591 5.55 -31.66 -8.77
N ARG A 592 6.24 -31.29 -9.86
CA ARG A 592 7.53 -31.91 -10.21
C ARG A 592 8.58 -31.51 -9.17
N SER A 593 8.97 -32.48 -8.35
CA SER A 593 10.12 -32.33 -7.46
C SER A 593 11.43 -32.29 -8.26
N PRO A 594 12.40 -31.43 -7.88
CA PRO A 594 13.75 -31.47 -8.44
C PRO A 594 14.53 -32.76 -8.13
N TRP A 595 14.10 -33.51 -7.10
CA TRP A 595 14.73 -34.75 -6.66
C TRP A 595 13.72 -35.90 -6.65
N ALA A 596 14.12 -37.07 -7.16
CA ALA A 596 13.31 -38.28 -7.19
C ALA A 596 13.20 -38.95 -5.82
N ASN A 597 14.30 -38.98 -5.07
CA ASN A 597 14.42 -39.69 -3.78
C ASN A 597 15.33 -38.93 -2.79
N VAL A 598 15.44 -39.49 -1.58
CA VAL A 598 16.22 -38.90 -0.48
C VAL A 598 17.71 -38.93 -0.78
N GLU A 599 18.19 -39.94 -1.50
CA GLU A 599 19.60 -40.06 -1.91
C GLU A 599 20.00 -38.91 -2.83
N GLN A 600 19.17 -38.58 -3.82
CA GLN A 600 19.42 -37.47 -4.74
C GLN A 600 19.35 -36.12 -4.03
N LEU A 601 18.38 -35.91 -3.14
CA LEU A 601 18.29 -34.71 -2.29
C LEU A 601 19.56 -34.56 -1.43
N SER A 602 19.97 -35.66 -0.79
CA SER A 602 21.13 -35.68 0.10
C SER A 602 22.43 -35.40 -0.63
N GLY A 603 22.64 -36.05 -1.77
CA GLY A 603 23.84 -35.92 -2.59
C GLY A 603 23.95 -34.59 -3.33
N ARG A 604 22.87 -34.16 -4.00
CA ARG A 604 22.91 -32.99 -4.91
C ARG A 604 22.63 -31.66 -4.24
N ALA A 605 21.97 -31.63 -3.08
CA ALA A 605 21.60 -30.37 -2.43
C ALA A 605 22.10 -30.28 -0.97
N LEU A 606 21.80 -31.26 -0.12
CA LEU A 606 22.20 -31.18 1.30
C LEU A 606 23.71 -31.24 1.49
N LYS A 607 24.42 -32.15 0.81
CA LYS A 607 25.88 -32.28 0.94
C LYS A 607 26.62 -31.00 0.51
N PRO A 608 26.33 -30.38 -0.65
CA PRO A 608 26.88 -29.06 -0.99
C PRO A 608 26.54 -27.97 0.03
N PHE A 609 25.30 -27.92 0.53
CA PHE A 609 24.89 -26.94 1.54
C PHE A 609 25.63 -27.12 2.88
N ILE A 610 25.80 -28.36 3.34
CA ILE A 610 26.61 -28.70 4.52
C ILE A 610 28.07 -28.28 4.31
N GLY A 611 28.60 -28.50 3.10
CA GLY A 611 29.91 -28.00 2.71
C GLY A 611 30.02 -26.49 2.88
N GLN A 612 29.01 -25.72 2.44
CA GLN A 612 28.96 -24.28 2.61
C GLN A 612 28.90 -23.84 4.08
N LEU A 613 28.10 -24.51 4.91
CA LEU A 613 28.03 -24.22 6.35
C LEU A 613 29.40 -24.45 7.04
N LYS A 614 30.10 -25.53 6.67
CA LYS A 614 31.45 -25.84 7.15
C LYS A 614 32.47 -24.79 6.67
N GLN A 615 32.38 -24.38 5.41
CA GLN A 615 33.23 -23.32 4.86
C GLN A 615 33.03 -21.99 5.61
N ALA A 616 31.81 -21.70 6.06
CA ALA A 616 31.48 -20.53 6.88
C ALA A 616 31.96 -20.65 8.35
N GLY A 617 32.63 -21.75 8.72
CA GLY A 617 33.23 -21.96 10.04
C GLY A 617 32.36 -22.72 11.04
N MET A 618 31.19 -23.22 10.63
CA MET A 618 30.32 -24.00 11.50
C MET A 618 30.79 -25.47 11.58
N ASN A 619 30.69 -26.08 12.77
CA ASN A 619 30.78 -27.53 12.90
C ASN A 619 29.38 -28.13 12.66
N VAL A 620 29.24 -29.04 11.70
CA VAL A 620 27.93 -29.49 11.18
C VAL A 620 27.88 -31.01 11.03
N ASP A 621 26.90 -31.62 11.71
CA ASP A 621 26.54 -33.03 11.57
C ASP A 621 25.62 -33.26 10.36
N ASN A 622 25.47 -34.52 9.92
CA ASN A 622 24.46 -34.85 8.92
C ASN A 622 23.04 -34.72 9.51
N PRO A 623 22.06 -34.16 8.77
CA PRO A 623 20.69 -34.03 9.24
C PRO A 623 19.97 -35.38 9.25
N ARG A 624 18.99 -35.53 10.14
CA ARG A 624 17.95 -36.57 10.03
C ARG A 624 16.95 -36.15 8.96
N VAL A 625 16.88 -36.87 7.84
CA VAL A 625 16.00 -36.51 6.72
C VAL A 625 14.65 -37.21 6.86
N HIS A 626 13.59 -36.41 6.83
CA HIS A 626 12.19 -36.84 6.87
C HIS A 626 11.48 -36.38 5.60
N VAL A 627 10.51 -37.16 5.13
CA VAL A 627 9.71 -36.83 3.95
C VAL A 627 8.24 -36.77 4.33
N CYS A 628 7.63 -35.59 4.15
CA CYS A 628 6.19 -35.42 4.25
C CYS A 628 5.57 -35.69 2.86
N PRO A 629 4.64 -36.65 2.73
CA PRO A 629 4.16 -37.12 1.42
C PRO A 629 3.28 -36.10 0.70
N ASP A 630 2.66 -35.20 1.45
CA ASP A 630 1.76 -34.16 0.95
C ASP A 630 1.99 -32.84 1.68
N ASP A 631 1.27 -31.83 1.22
CA ASP A 631 1.35 -30.47 1.70
C ASP A 631 0.14 -30.12 2.60
N ASN A 632 -0.55 -31.15 3.12
CA ASN A 632 -1.69 -31.02 4.03
C ASN A 632 -1.25 -30.54 5.42
N GLU A 633 -1.96 -29.56 5.97
CA GLU A 633 -1.60 -28.94 7.25
C GLU A 633 -1.52 -29.94 8.41
N ARG A 634 -2.42 -30.94 8.45
CA ARG A 634 -2.46 -31.94 9.52
C ARG A 634 -1.27 -32.91 9.41
N THR A 635 -1.00 -33.40 8.20
CA THR A 635 0.14 -34.28 7.94
C THR A 635 1.46 -33.60 8.32
N ILE A 636 1.62 -32.32 7.98
CA ILE A 636 2.80 -31.53 8.33
C ILE A 636 2.93 -31.36 9.85
N GLU A 637 1.82 -31.06 10.53
CA GLU A 637 1.79 -30.92 11.99
C GLU A 637 2.22 -32.20 12.70
N ASP A 638 1.73 -33.35 12.24
CA ASP A 638 2.07 -34.67 12.79
C ASP A 638 3.57 -34.97 12.59
N HIS A 639 4.13 -34.67 11.42
CA HIS A 639 5.57 -34.82 11.15
C HIS A 639 6.42 -33.91 12.04
N ILE A 640 6.07 -32.62 12.16
CA ILE A 640 6.78 -31.67 13.03
C ILE A 640 6.74 -32.17 14.48
N GLY A 641 5.56 -32.59 14.96
CA GLY A 641 5.40 -33.12 16.31
C GLY A 641 6.23 -34.39 16.55
N SER A 642 6.29 -35.30 15.58
CA SER A 642 7.11 -36.52 15.65
C SER A 642 8.60 -36.19 15.73
N ILE A 643 9.09 -35.29 14.88
CA ILE A 643 10.50 -34.84 14.85
C ILE A 643 10.91 -34.22 16.20
N LEU A 644 10.08 -33.33 16.75
CA LEU A 644 10.37 -32.62 18.00
C LEU A 644 10.28 -33.49 19.26
N LYS A 645 9.59 -34.63 19.19
CA LYS A 645 9.54 -35.62 20.29
C LYS A 645 10.74 -36.56 20.30
N THR A 646 11.61 -36.54 19.28
CA THR A 646 12.85 -37.33 19.31
C THR A 646 13.77 -36.89 20.44
N THR A 647 14.54 -37.80 21.02
CA THR A 647 15.52 -37.49 22.09
C THR A 647 16.94 -37.77 21.60
N PRO A 648 17.86 -36.79 21.64
CA PRO A 648 17.60 -35.38 21.93
C PRO A 648 16.75 -34.70 20.83
N SER A 649 15.93 -33.71 21.23
CA SER A 649 15.14 -32.90 20.28
C SER A 649 16.07 -32.09 19.39
N PRO A 650 15.75 -31.91 18.09
CA PRO A 650 16.63 -31.23 17.16
C PRO A 650 16.81 -29.75 17.47
N GLN A 651 18.02 -29.22 17.22
CA GLN A 651 18.31 -27.79 17.39
C GLN A 651 17.52 -26.90 16.43
N VAL A 652 17.37 -27.37 15.19
CA VAL A 652 16.69 -26.67 14.09
C VAL A 652 15.99 -27.69 13.22
N ILE A 653 14.81 -27.33 12.69
CA ILE A 653 14.19 -28.04 11.57
C ILE A 653 14.37 -27.22 10.29
N PHE A 654 15.01 -27.83 9.31
CA PHE A 654 15.20 -27.30 7.96
C PHE A 654 14.09 -27.81 7.03
N PHE A 655 13.22 -26.92 6.58
CA PHE A 655 12.08 -27.25 5.74
C PHE A 655 12.39 -27.01 4.27
N ILE A 656 12.14 -27.99 3.42
CA ILE A 656 12.18 -27.86 1.97
C ILE A 656 10.75 -27.87 1.45
N LEU A 657 10.29 -26.72 0.98
CA LEU A 657 8.93 -26.48 0.53
C LEU A 657 8.81 -26.68 -0.99
N PRO A 658 7.69 -27.23 -1.50
CA PRO A 658 7.51 -27.47 -2.93
C PRO A 658 7.42 -26.16 -3.73
N ALA A 659 6.79 -25.14 -3.17
CA ALA A 659 6.64 -23.81 -3.77
C ALA A 659 6.46 -22.73 -2.69
N VAL A 660 6.39 -21.46 -3.11
CA VAL A 660 5.92 -20.38 -2.24
C VAL A 660 4.43 -20.60 -1.97
N SER A 661 4.07 -20.98 -0.74
CA SER A 661 2.70 -21.36 -0.39
C SER A 661 2.33 -20.93 1.03
N THR A 662 1.03 -21.02 1.36
CA THR A 662 0.50 -20.70 2.70
C THR A 662 0.97 -21.64 3.80
N ILE A 663 1.49 -22.80 3.43
CA ILE A 663 2.03 -23.77 4.37
C ILE A 663 3.18 -23.20 5.18
N TYR A 664 3.95 -22.26 4.59
CA TYR A 664 4.97 -21.52 5.31
C TYR A 664 4.41 -20.89 6.60
N ASN A 665 3.26 -20.22 6.54
CA ASN A 665 2.64 -19.59 7.70
C ASN A 665 2.24 -20.63 8.75
N ARG A 666 1.72 -21.80 8.32
CA ARG A 666 1.38 -22.90 9.23
C ARG A 666 2.62 -23.46 9.91
N ILE A 667 3.70 -23.69 9.18
CA ILE A 667 4.99 -24.14 9.72
C ILE A 667 5.52 -23.13 10.74
N LYS A 668 5.50 -21.83 10.41
CA LYS A 668 5.95 -20.78 11.33
C LYS A 668 5.10 -20.70 12.59
N TYR A 669 3.78 -20.80 12.48
CA TYR A 669 2.91 -20.89 13.65
C TYR A 669 3.25 -22.11 14.53
N LEU A 670 3.41 -23.29 13.94
CA LEU A 670 3.72 -24.50 14.68
C LEU A 670 5.09 -24.40 15.37
N CYS A 671 6.13 -23.99 14.64
CA CYS A 671 7.47 -23.90 15.20
C CYS A 671 7.63 -22.74 16.18
N ASP A 672 7.26 -21.52 15.80
CA ASP A 672 7.59 -20.31 16.54
C ASP A 672 6.61 -20.03 17.70
N VAL A 673 5.34 -20.48 17.58
CA VAL A 673 4.29 -20.24 18.60
C VAL A 673 3.96 -21.50 19.40
N LYS A 674 3.69 -22.63 18.73
CA LYS A 674 3.20 -23.85 19.41
C LYS A 674 4.33 -24.61 20.12
N TRP A 675 5.47 -24.79 19.46
CA TRP A 675 6.55 -25.65 19.94
C TRP A 675 7.78 -24.90 20.46
N GLY A 676 7.98 -23.63 20.11
CA GLY A 676 9.18 -22.87 20.46
C GLY A 676 10.47 -23.41 19.80
N ALA A 677 10.36 -23.96 18.59
CA ALA A 677 11.47 -24.60 17.86
C ALA A 677 12.02 -23.72 16.74
N HIS A 678 13.34 -23.69 16.56
CA HIS A 678 13.95 -22.96 15.45
C HIS A 678 13.66 -23.63 14.09
N SER A 679 13.19 -22.83 13.13
CA SER A 679 12.86 -23.28 11.78
C SER A 679 13.57 -22.47 10.69
N VAL A 680 14.13 -23.12 9.68
CA VAL A 680 14.64 -22.47 8.45
C VAL A 680 13.96 -23.09 7.24
N CYS A 681 13.42 -22.30 6.32
CA CYS A 681 12.68 -22.81 5.16
C CYS A 681 13.35 -22.39 3.85
N VAL A 682 13.36 -23.28 2.87
CA VAL A 682 13.78 -23.02 1.49
C VAL A 682 12.74 -23.55 0.50
N VAL A 683 12.70 -22.97 -0.70
CA VAL A 683 11.89 -23.51 -1.81
C VAL A 683 12.73 -24.50 -2.61
N ALA A 684 12.19 -25.68 -2.88
CA ALA A 684 12.87 -26.79 -3.55
C ALA A 684 13.54 -26.35 -4.85
N SER A 685 12.83 -25.66 -5.74
CA SER A 685 13.36 -25.19 -7.03
C SER A 685 14.49 -24.16 -6.91
N LYS A 686 14.55 -23.38 -5.82
CA LYS A 686 15.68 -22.45 -5.56
C LYS A 686 16.87 -23.19 -4.96
N PHE A 687 16.61 -24.15 -4.07
CA PHE A 687 17.64 -24.92 -3.37
C PHE A 687 18.31 -25.96 -4.28
N ALA A 688 17.59 -26.45 -5.30
CA ALA A 688 18.09 -27.44 -6.25
C ALA A 688 18.96 -26.87 -7.39
N LYS A 689 19.11 -25.54 -7.49
CA LYS A 689 19.95 -24.94 -8.54
C LYS A 689 21.42 -25.35 -8.34
N ASP A 690 22.06 -25.82 -9.40
CA ASP A 690 23.47 -26.19 -9.38
C ASP A 690 24.36 -24.98 -9.06
N MET A 691 25.48 -25.24 -8.37
CA MET A 691 26.52 -24.24 -8.04
C MET A 691 26.00 -22.98 -7.32
N ASN A 692 24.93 -23.10 -6.55
CA ASN A 692 24.25 -21.96 -5.91
C ASN A 692 24.92 -21.49 -4.59
N HIS A 693 26.24 -21.29 -4.62
CA HIS A 693 27.07 -20.94 -3.46
C HIS A 693 26.57 -19.68 -2.73
N GLN A 694 26.18 -18.64 -3.47
CA GLN A 694 25.70 -17.40 -2.87
C GLN A 694 24.37 -17.61 -2.11
N TYR A 695 23.44 -18.40 -2.65
CA TYR A 695 22.19 -18.72 -1.96
C TYR A 695 22.45 -19.55 -0.70
N PHE A 696 23.32 -20.56 -0.79
CA PHE A 696 23.70 -21.36 0.38
C PHE A 696 24.36 -20.50 1.46
N ALA A 697 25.24 -19.58 1.10
CA ALA A 697 25.83 -18.61 2.02
C ALA A 697 24.76 -17.73 2.69
N ASN A 698 23.77 -17.25 1.92
CA ASN A 698 22.65 -16.46 2.44
C ASN A 698 21.72 -17.25 3.38
N VAL A 699 21.61 -18.57 3.19
CA VAL A 699 20.89 -19.47 4.11
C VAL A 699 21.74 -19.75 5.34
N ALA A 700 23.05 -19.95 5.20
CA ALA A 700 23.98 -20.18 6.31
C ALA A 700 23.99 -19.04 7.33
N LEU A 701 23.92 -17.78 6.86
CA LEU A 701 23.76 -16.59 7.71
C LEU A 701 22.59 -16.74 8.70
N LYS A 702 21.48 -17.36 8.26
CA LYS A 702 20.26 -17.52 9.08
C LYS A 702 20.41 -18.64 10.09
N PHE A 703 21.08 -19.73 9.74
CA PHE A 703 21.37 -20.82 10.67
C PHE A 703 22.22 -20.32 11.84
N ASN A 704 23.31 -19.62 11.54
CA ASN A 704 24.21 -19.15 12.58
C ASN A 704 23.52 -18.16 13.53
N LEU A 705 22.75 -17.19 13.03
CA LEU A 705 21.99 -16.27 13.86
C LEU A 705 20.95 -16.97 14.75
N LYS A 706 20.18 -17.92 14.19
CA LYS A 706 19.18 -18.68 14.96
C LYS A 706 19.77 -19.55 16.05
N LEU A 707 21.03 -19.97 15.91
CA LEU A 707 21.76 -20.70 16.95
C LEU A 707 22.45 -19.77 17.97
N GLY A 708 22.24 -18.45 17.88
CA GLY A 708 22.83 -17.46 18.76
C GLY A 708 24.27 -17.06 18.37
N GLY A 709 24.67 -17.28 17.12
CA GLY A 709 25.99 -16.90 16.58
C GLY A 709 26.06 -15.46 16.11
N THR A 710 27.28 -15.02 15.79
CA THR A 710 27.56 -13.69 15.25
C THR A 710 28.19 -13.84 13.88
N ASN A 711 27.51 -13.35 12.84
CA ASN A 711 28.00 -13.49 11.47
C ASN A 711 29.22 -12.59 11.24
N HIS A 712 29.05 -11.28 11.45
CA HIS A 712 30.08 -10.27 11.33
C HIS A 712 29.97 -9.23 12.46
N THR A 713 31.00 -8.42 12.61
CA THR A 713 31.06 -7.30 13.56
C THR A 713 31.52 -6.02 12.84
N LEU A 714 31.37 -4.88 13.52
CA LEU A 714 31.83 -3.58 13.06
C LEU A 714 33.00 -3.10 13.93
N GLU A 715 33.77 -2.13 13.44
CA GLU A 715 34.87 -1.52 14.19
C GLU A 715 34.35 -0.63 15.33
N ALA A 716 34.77 -0.93 16.56
CA ALA A 716 34.36 -0.21 17.78
C ALA A 716 34.45 1.33 17.66
N PRO A 717 35.54 1.94 17.15
CA PRO A 717 35.61 3.41 17.02
C PRO A 717 34.52 4.03 16.12
N LYS A 718 33.96 3.26 15.18
CA LYS A 718 32.87 3.74 14.30
C LYS A 718 31.48 3.61 14.93
N LEU A 719 31.36 2.92 16.07
CA LEU A 719 30.11 2.75 16.82
C LEU A 719 29.89 3.87 17.85
N GLY A 720 30.88 4.72 18.12
CA GLY A 720 30.77 5.81 19.09
C GLY A 720 30.39 5.28 20.48
N PHE A 721 29.46 5.94 21.16
CA PHE A 721 28.99 5.55 22.51
C PHE A 721 28.30 4.17 22.60
N ILE A 722 28.08 3.48 21.47
CA ILE A 722 27.59 2.10 21.46
C ILE A 722 28.72 1.12 21.79
N SER A 723 29.99 1.45 21.50
CA SER A 723 31.13 0.56 21.76
C SER A 723 31.52 0.44 23.24
N ASP A 724 30.82 1.12 24.14
CA ASP A 724 31.10 1.07 25.58
C ASP A 724 30.32 -0.05 26.29
N ASP A 725 29.54 -0.85 25.56
CA ASP A 725 28.68 -1.93 26.08
C ASP A 725 27.69 -1.48 27.16
N LYS A 726 27.28 -0.21 27.08
CA LYS A 726 26.37 0.47 28.02
C LYS A 726 25.12 1.03 27.35
N THR A 727 24.99 0.84 26.03
CA THR A 727 23.92 1.41 25.21
C THR A 727 23.08 0.29 24.61
N MET A 728 21.79 0.28 24.94
CA MET A 728 20.82 -0.62 24.33
C MET A 728 20.20 0.05 23.11
N VAL A 729 20.31 -0.58 21.94
CA VAL A 729 19.68 -0.10 20.70
C VAL A 729 18.37 -0.84 20.51
N VAL A 730 17.29 -0.11 20.20
CA VAL A 730 15.92 -0.61 20.16
C VAL A 730 15.30 -0.27 18.81
N GLY A 731 14.57 -1.22 18.23
CA GLY A 731 13.73 -1.01 17.05
C GLY A 731 12.26 -1.26 17.38
N ILE A 732 11.37 -0.38 16.95
CA ILE A 732 9.91 -0.50 17.14
C ILE A 732 9.21 -0.29 15.81
N ASP A 733 8.27 -1.19 15.49
CA ASP A 733 7.43 -1.11 14.30
C ASP A 733 6.00 -1.59 14.59
N VAL A 734 5.03 -1.05 13.84
CA VAL A 734 3.63 -1.48 13.88
C VAL A 734 3.18 -1.85 12.49
N THR A 735 2.72 -3.09 12.35
CA THR A 735 2.19 -3.62 11.10
C THR A 735 0.67 -3.61 11.13
N HIS A 736 0.06 -2.98 10.12
CA HIS A 736 -1.38 -2.99 9.88
C HIS A 736 -1.84 -4.13 8.97
N PRO A 737 -3.11 -4.58 9.08
CA PRO A 737 -3.66 -5.59 8.18
C PRO A 737 -3.71 -5.10 6.72
N SER A 738 -3.36 -5.98 5.78
CA SER A 738 -3.34 -5.66 4.35
C SER A 738 -4.74 -5.36 3.78
N PRO A 739 -4.84 -4.59 2.68
CA PRO A 739 -6.10 -4.37 1.96
C PRO A 739 -6.84 -5.68 1.64
N GLY A 740 -8.16 -5.70 1.86
CA GLY A 740 -9.00 -6.90 1.70
C GLY A 740 -9.07 -7.82 2.94
N SER A 741 -8.30 -7.53 3.99
CA SER A 741 -8.47 -8.20 5.29
C SER A 741 -9.80 -7.81 5.96
N SER A 742 -10.23 -8.62 6.93
CA SER A 742 -11.38 -8.27 7.78
C SER A 742 -11.19 -6.89 8.39
N SER A 743 -12.26 -6.09 8.49
CA SER A 743 -12.24 -4.77 9.12
C SER A 743 -11.74 -4.82 10.57
N ASN A 744 -11.88 -5.97 11.24
CA ASN A 744 -11.52 -6.16 12.64
C ASN A 744 -10.16 -6.88 12.79
N ALA A 745 -9.41 -7.07 11.70
CA ALA A 745 -8.07 -7.65 11.79
C ALA A 745 -7.16 -6.71 12.60
N PRO A 746 -6.48 -7.20 13.66
CA PRO A 746 -5.72 -6.35 14.55
C PRO A 746 -4.43 -5.84 13.89
N SER A 747 -3.84 -4.80 14.49
CA SER A 747 -2.44 -4.42 14.20
C SER A 747 -1.50 -5.15 15.14
N VAL A 748 -0.26 -5.35 14.71
CA VAL A 748 0.77 -6.04 15.50
C VAL A 748 1.94 -5.09 15.70
N ALA A 749 2.21 -4.75 16.95
CA ALA A 749 3.40 -4.02 17.37
C ALA A 749 4.53 -4.99 17.68
N ALA A 750 5.75 -4.64 17.27
CA ALA A 750 6.96 -5.40 17.52
C ALA A 750 8.04 -4.51 18.13
N ILE A 751 8.73 -5.01 19.15
CA ILE A 751 9.95 -4.41 19.68
C ILE A 751 11.11 -5.39 19.53
N VAL A 752 12.28 -4.89 19.14
CA VAL A 752 13.55 -5.62 19.16
C VAL A 752 14.56 -4.80 19.95
N ALA A 753 15.50 -5.46 20.63
CA ALA A 753 16.61 -4.77 21.27
C ALA A 753 17.91 -5.55 21.12
N SER A 754 19.02 -4.82 20.95
CA SER A 754 20.36 -5.40 21.06
C SER A 754 20.60 -5.94 22.46
N VAL A 755 21.45 -6.97 22.57
CA VAL A 755 21.80 -7.58 23.87
C VAL A 755 23.26 -7.34 24.27
N ASP A 756 24.05 -6.71 23.39
CA ASP A 756 25.46 -6.34 23.59
C ASP A 756 25.90 -5.31 22.54
N GLN A 757 27.14 -4.80 22.69
CA GLN A 757 27.83 -3.91 21.74
C GLN A 757 28.13 -4.53 20.36
N ASN A 758 28.05 -5.86 20.21
CA ASN A 758 28.32 -6.51 18.92
C ASN A 758 27.17 -6.33 17.93
N LEU A 759 25.98 -5.96 18.41
CA LEU A 759 24.77 -5.71 17.61
C LEU A 759 24.38 -6.89 16.71
N ALA A 760 24.69 -8.12 17.12
CA ALA A 760 24.48 -9.32 16.32
C ALA A 760 23.16 -10.04 16.62
N GLN A 761 22.67 -9.94 17.86
CA GLN A 761 21.50 -10.65 18.36
C GLN A 761 20.42 -9.65 18.76
N TRP A 762 19.21 -9.83 18.21
CA TRP A 762 18.08 -8.91 18.36
C TRP A 762 16.78 -9.64 18.71
N PRO A 763 16.65 -10.16 19.94
CA PRO A 763 15.42 -10.85 20.36
C PRO A 763 14.21 -9.91 20.30
N ALA A 764 13.08 -10.45 19.82
CA ALA A 764 11.84 -9.71 19.62
C ALA A 764 10.80 -9.96 20.72
N ASP A 765 9.90 -9.00 20.93
CA ASP A 765 8.65 -9.15 21.67
C ASP A 765 7.51 -8.56 20.83
N LEU A 766 6.31 -9.10 20.98
CA LEU A 766 5.18 -8.80 20.09
C LEU A 766 3.93 -8.51 20.90
N ARG A 767 3.11 -7.57 20.40
CA ARG A 767 1.81 -7.27 21.00
C ARG A 767 0.75 -7.03 19.93
N ILE A 768 -0.42 -7.60 20.17
CA ILE A 768 -1.62 -7.38 19.33
C ILE A 768 -2.35 -6.17 19.88
N GLN A 769 -2.76 -5.26 19.00
CA GLN A 769 -3.51 -4.06 19.34
C GLN A 769 -4.66 -3.79 18.37
N THR A 770 -5.45 -2.75 18.64
CA THR A 770 -6.64 -2.46 17.84
C THR A 770 -6.28 -2.17 16.38
N ALA A 771 -7.22 -2.44 15.48
CA ALA A 771 -6.99 -2.34 14.04
C ALA A 771 -6.61 -0.92 13.65
N ARG A 772 -5.50 -0.76 12.90
CA ARG A 772 -5.00 0.51 12.36
C ARG A 772 -4.62 1.54 13.43
N GLN A 773 -4.29 1.06 14.62
CA GLN A 773 -3.70 1.88 15.66
C GLN A 773 -2.18 1.90 15.46
N GLU A 774 -1.58 3.09 15.28
CA GLU A 774 -0.12 3.24 15.11
C GLU A 774 0.61 3.33 16.46
N MET A 775 0.01 3.97 17.46
CA MET A 775 0.61 4.07 18.81
C MET A 775 0.63 2.69 19.50
N VAL A 776 1.78 2.28 20.02
CA VAL A 776 1.98 0.98 20.66
C VAL A 776 1.28 0.96 22.01
N SER A 777 0.31 0.06 22.15
CA SER A 777 -0.36 -0.14 23.44
C SER A 777 0.54 -0.91 24.40
N GLY A 778 0.83 -0.36 25.58
CA GLY A 778 1.63 -1.05 26.61
C GLY A 778 3.09 -1.20 26.23
N LEU A 779 3.68 -0.15 25.64
CA LEU A 779 5.10 -0.05 25.34
C LEU A 779 5.96 -0.28 26.60
N ASP A 780 5.50 0.17 27.77
CA ASP A 780 6.18 -0.03 29.05
C ASP A 780 6.49 -1.51 29.34
N ASP A 781 5.54 -2.42 29.05
CA ASP A 781 5.71 -3.86 29.28
C ASP A 781 6.75 -4.45 28.32
N LEU A 782 6.67 -4.03 27.05
CA LEU A 782 7.57 -4.44 25.98
C LEU A 782 9.00 -3.98 26.27
N LEU A 783 9.18 -2.71 26.65
CA LEU A 783 10.49 -2.15 27.00
C LEU A 783 11.04 -2.79 28.28
N ARG A 784 10.20 -3.00 29.31
CA ARG A 784 10.59 -3.72 30.54
C ARG A 784 11.08 -5.13 30.24
N SER A 785 10.43 -5.83 29.31
CA SER A 785 10.87 -7.14 28.82
C SER A 785 12.27 -7.08 28.21
N ARG A 786 12.56 -6.07 27.37
CA ARG A 786 13.91 -5.86 26.79
C ARG A 786 14.96 -5.49 27.84
N LEU A 787 14.64 -4.60 28.78
CA LEU A 787 15.54 -4.19 29.87
C LEU A 787 15.93 -5.37 30.77
N LYS A 788 14.98 -6.26 31.10
CA LYS A 788 15.26 -7.48 31.85
C LYS A 788 16.20 -8.41 31.09
N LEU A 789 16.01 -8.52 29.77
CA LEU A 789 16.89 -9.33 28.93
C LEU A 789 18.31 -8.73 28.89
N TRP A 790 18.45 -7.43 28.67
CA TRP A 790 19.74 -6.73 28.77
C TRP A 790 20.44 -7.01 30.10
N ALA A 791 19.73 -6.83 31.22
CA ALA A 791 20.28 -7.06 32.56
C ALA A 791 20.76 -8.51 32.77
N LYS A 792 20.09 -9.49 32.15
CA LYS A 792 20.53 -10.90 32.17
C LYS A 792 21.89 -11.09 31.47
N HIS A 793 22.19 -10.29 30.46
CA HIS A 793 23.47 -10.32 29.74
C HIS A 793 24.56 -9.46 30.41
N HIS A 794 24.20 -8.53 31.30
CA HIS A 794 25.11 -7.54 31.89
C HIS A 794 25.18 -7.62 33.43
N ARG A 795 25.18 -8.83 34.00
CA ARG A 795 25.34 -9.06 35.45
C ARG A 795 24.35 -8.23 36.30
N SER A 796 23.09 -8.19 35.87
CA SER A 796 21.99 -7.44 36.49
C SER A 796 22.09 -5.91 36.39
N ALA A 797 23.03 -5.36 35.62
CA ALA A 797 23.09 -3.93 35.31
C ALA A 797 22.13 -3.55 34.16
N TYR A 798 21.50 -2.39 34.26
CA TYR A 798 20.68 -1.80 33.19
C TYR A 798 21.53 -0.94 32.26
N PRO A 799 21.10 -0.69 31.01
CA PRO A 799 21.84 0.17 30.10
C PRO A 799 21.84 1.63 30.61
N GLU A 800 22.94 2.34 30.43
CA GLU A 800 23.06 3.77 30.75
C GLU A 800 22.36 4.64 29.68
N ASN A 801 22.30 4.15 28.44
CA ASN A 801 21.67 4.83 27.31
C ASN A 801 20.71 3.90 26.56
N ILE A 802 19.61 4.44 26.03
CA ILE A 802 18.68 3.72 25.14
C ILE A 802 18.53 4.53 23.85
N LEU A 803 18.89 3.92 22.71
CA LEU A 803 18.72 4.51 21.38
C LEU A 803 17.55 3.83 20.66
N ILE A 804 16.46 4.56 20.42
CA ILE A 804 15.23 4.01 19.83
C ILE A 804 15.09 4.45 18.37
N TYR A 805 14.96 3.48 17.48
CA TYR A 805 14.49 3.65 16.11
C TYR A 805 13.02 3.23 16.03
N ARG A 806 12.14 4.21 15.78
CA ARG A 806 10.70 3.97 15.58
C ARG A 806 10.36 4.17 14.10
N ASP A 807 10.02 3.08 13.41
CA ASP A 807 9.62 3.10 12.00
C ASP A 807 8.14 3.48 11.86
N GLY A 808 7.65 3.83 10.67
CA GLY A 808 6.20 3.87 10.36
C GLY A 808 5.39 5.07 10.89
N VAL A 809 5.97 5.97 11.68
CA VAL A 809 5.24 7.10 12.28
C VAL A 809 5.19 8.30 11.34
N SER A 810 3.99 8.83 11.09
CA SER A 810 3.78 10.02 10.26
C SER A 810 4.06 11.32 11.02
N GLU A 811 4.31 12.43 10.29
CA GLU A 811 4.58 13.74 10.90
C GLU A 811 3.45 14.22 11.84
N ASP A 812 2.20 13.86 11.56
CA ASP A 812 1.03 14.20 12.40
C ASP A 812 1.00 13.44 13.74
N GLU A 813 1.69 12.30 13.81
CA GLU A 813 1.76 11.44 14.99
C GLU A 813 2.92 11.84 15.92
N ILE A 814 3.95 12.52 15.41
CA ILE A 814 5.12 13.02 16.17
C ILE A 814 4.79 14.24 17.06
N LYS A 815 3.54 14.74 17.02
CA LYS A 815 3.11 15.94 17.77
C LYS A 815 3.03 15.68 19.28
N PRO A 816 3.54 16.59 20.14
CA PRO A 816 3.45 16.47 21.58
C PRO A 816 1.99 16.39 22.04
N PRO A 817 1.70 15.65 23.14
CA PRO A 817 0.34 15.44 23.62
C PRO A 817 -0.35 16.78 23.94
N THR A 818 -1.48 17.03 23.29
CA THR A 818 -2.44 18.06 23.74
C THR A 818 -3.19 17.55 24.98
N PRO A 819 -3.77 18.43 25.83
CA PRO A 819 -4.56 18.03 27.00
C PRO A 819 -5.71 17.05 26.68
N SER A 820 -6.15 17.01 25.43
CA SER A 820 -7.17 16.10 24.91
C SER A 820 -6.67 14.69 24.56
N ASN A 821 -5.36 14.38 24.65
CA ASN A 821 -4.79 13.16 24.09
C ASN A 821 -3.70 12.51 24.97
N ASN A 822 -4.06 12.14 26.20
CA ASN A 822 -3.16 11.61 27.24
C ASN A 822 -2.41 10.31 26.90
N HIS A 823 -2.81 9.55 25.87
CA HIS A 823 -2.13 8.30 25.48
C HIS A 823 -0.82 8.51 24.70
N ARG A 824 -0.53 9.73 24.22
CA ARG A 824 0.70 10.02 23.44
C ARG A 824 1.97 10.21 24.28
N ARG A 825 1.86 10.31 25.61
CA ARG A 825 2.98 10.64 26.51
C ARG A 825 4.11 9.60 26.61
N GLN A 826 3.91 8.37 26.13
CA GLN A 826 4.87 7.29 26.33
C GLN A 826 5.85 7.08 25.16
N GLU A 827 5.59 7.69 23.99
CA GLU A 827 6.39 7.48 22.77
C GLU A 827 7.12 8.74 22.25
N THR A 828 6.65 9.93 22.62
CA THR A 828 7.30 11.23 22.37
C THR A 828 8.05 11.69 23.60
#